data_AF-A0A8C6LKP3-F1
#
_entry.id   AF-A0A8C6LKP3-F1
#
_cell.length_a   1.000
_cell.length_b   1.000
_cell.length_c   1.000
_cell.angle_alpha   90.00
_cell.angle_beta   90.00
_cell.angle_gamma   90.00
#
_symmetry.space_group_name_H-M   'P 1'
#
loop_
_entity.id
_entity.type
_entity.pdbx_description
1 polymer ?
#
loop_
_entity_poly.entity_id
_entity_poly.type
_entity_poly.pdbx_seq_one_letter_code
_entity_poly.pdbx_strand_id
1 'polypeptide(L)'
;MNSRCVLVHPDEHGHAEQSVTVTSQSPSVGIEGLHKSDPARLKLLRLHANVIMERVLLLFVLMVLTSSYIIPQSYEVHEVYESGEDENPLTNMGSDEDLVEGDILVPKRRNALINKRYRWKFPIPYILGDDLDLNAKGCVHQAFEMYRLKSCVDFKPYEGEETFIKFEKRGGCFSSVGDQQKGQILSLGPGCDHKAVIEHELLHALGFYHEQSRTDRDDYVDIWLDQVTPGLEHNFNKYNDDFITDQNTAYDYESVVHYRPFSFNKNESVPTITTKIPEFYNIIGQYLDLSKTDTLRLNRMYNCSGPLTLLDQCSFEYASICGMIQSSTDDADWVRTKSSIEAEDHTLLGRCRDAGYFMYFNTMTGKPEESALLESRTLYPKRKFQCLQFFYKMTGSPKDKLVIWVKMDDGTGTVRRMRKIHTFNADSEHTWKIGHVPMEVGVKYRYAFQAVRGDPSKSSGGIYIDDISLTETRCPNAVWTIHNFSRILETADNNTVIDSPRFYSPEGYGYGVRIKPLSGFSDYTGSYTGLYFHLTSGENDVVMKWPAVNRQATLVVMDQDPDILLRMSSARSLTTDMRTTPDGEFVWDLPSKVGKYDSSCSCYRGESWGWRNFIKHFDLRRRNYLKNDDLIIFIDFEDLSSLMKQKFPLSQMNKM
;
A
#
# COMPACT_ATOMS: atom_id res chain seq x y z
N MET A 1 13.79 -27.14 -5.03
CA MET A 1 14.12 -27.66 -3.69
C MET A 1 12.92 -27.41 -2.80
N ASN A 2 12.34 -28.48 -2.22
CA ASN A 2 11.13 -28.41 -1.41
C ASN A 2 11.49 -27.96 0.01
N SER A 3 11.23 -26.70 0.34
CA SER A 3 11.30 -26.23 1.73
C SER A 3 10.06 -26.71 2.48
N ARG A 4 10.22 -27.54 3.51
CA ARG A 4 9.18 -27.69 4.54
C ARG A 4 9.08 -26.34 5.25
N CYS A 5 7.96 -25.64 5.11
CA CYS A 5 7.71 -24.50 5.97
C CYS A 5 7.39 -25.04 7.35
N VAL A 6 8.30 -24.81 8.29
CA VAL A 6 7.97 -24.93 9.70
C VAL A 6 7.37 -23.59 10.08
N LEU A 7 6.12 -23.58 10.54
CA LEU A 7 5.57 -22.43 11.29
C LEU A 7 6.36 -22.36 12.61
N VAL A 8 7.50 -21.67 12.60
CA VAL A 8 8.39 -21.51 13.76
C VAL A 8 8.04 -20.18 14.43
N HIS A 9 7.57 -20.24 15.68
CA HIS A 9 7.81 -19.15 16.62
C HIS A 9 9.31 -19.06 16.89
N PRO A 10 9.90 -17.86 17.01
CA PRO A 10 11.34 -17.68 17.01
C PRO A 10 11.96 -18.39 18.20
N ASP A 11 12.64 -19.50 17.95
CA ASP A 11 13.86 -19.93 18.61
C ASP A 11 14.42 -21.17 17.89
N GLU A 12 15.75 -21.15 17.73
CA GLU A 12 16.66 -22.20 17.24
C GLU A 12 16.89 -22.39 15.72
N HIS A 13 18.14 -22.14 15.33
CA HIS A 13 18.75 -22.32 14.01
C HIS A 13 19.01 -23.79 13.66
N GLY A 14 18.90 -24.11 12.37
CA GLY A 14 19.47 -25.34 11.79
C GLY A 14 19.72 -25.19 10.29
N HIS A 15 21.01 -25.19 9.91
CA HIS A 15 21.50 -25.16 8.53
C HIS A 15 21.23 -26.45 7.75
N ALA A 16 21.04 -26.34 6.43
CA ALA A 16 21.44 -27.38 5.48
C ALA A 16 21.73 -26.78 4.09
N GLU A 17 22.99 -26.87 3.67
CA GLU A 17 23.45 -26.70 2.29
C GLU A 17 23.01 -27.88 1.41
N GLN A 18 22.81 -27.66 0.10
CA GLN A 18 23.29 -28.60 -0.93
C GLN A 18 23.29 -27.98 -2.34
N SER A 19 24.39 -28.26 -3.03
CA SER A 19 24.75 -27.92 -4.42
C SER A 19 23.99 -28.75 -5.48
N VAL A 20 23.75 -28.18 -6.67
CA VAL A 20 23.29 -28.94 -7.86
C VAL A 20 24.13 -28.59 -9.09
N THR A 21 24.72 -29.62 -9.69
CA THR A 21 25.45 -29.67 -10.97
C THR A 21 24.51 -29.71 -12.18
N VAL A 22 24.88 -29.03 -13.27
CA VAL A 22 24.20 -28.99 -14.57
C VAL A 22 24.86 -29.97 -15.55
N THR A 23 24.08 -30.73 -16.31
CA THR A 23 24.54 -31.42 -17.52
C THR A 23 23.59 -31.16 -18.69
N SER A 24 24.16 -30.67 -19.79
CA SER A 24 23.52 -30.42 -21.09
C SER A 24 23.76 -31.60 -22.05
N GLN A 25 22.78 -31.93 -22.89
CA GLN A 25 22.99 -32.73 -24.10
C GLN A 25 22.08 -32.24 -25.24
N SER A 26 22.71 -31.89 -26.35
CA SER A 26 22.17 -31.81 -27.73
C SER A 26 22.23 -33.18 -28.41
N PRO A 27 21.50 -33.41 -29.51
CA PRO A 27 22.22 -33.53 -30.79
C PRO A 27 21.47 -33.03 -32.03
N SER A 28 22.23 -32.97 -33.13
CA SER A 28 21.93 -32.47 -34.46
C SER A 28 21.81 -33.59 -35.52
N VAL A 29 21.42 -33.17 -36.73
CA VAL A 29 21.75 -33.68 -38.10
C VAL A 29 20.65 -34.41 -38.88
N GLY A 30 20.43 -33.94 -40.13
CA GLY A 30 20.02 -34.77 -41.28
C GLY A 30 19.32 -34.01 -42.42
N ILE A 31 20.05 -33.71 -43.51
CA ILE A 31 19.54 -33.17 -44.80
C ILE A 31 19.89 -34.17 -45.93
N GLU A 32 18.97 -34.39 -46.87
CA GLU A 32 19.14 -34.81 -48.29
C GLU A 32 17.71 -34.87 -48.91
N GLY A 33 17.35 -34.57 -50.16
CA GLY A 33 18.00 -34.12 -51.40
C GLY A 33 17.01 -34.32 -52.59
N LEU A 34 16.81 -33.26 -53.41
CA LEU A 34 16.46 -33.18 -54.87
C LEU A 34 15.59 -34.24 -55.60
N HIS A 35 14.58 -33.81 -56.40
CA HIS A 35 14.71 -33.51 -57.85
C HIS A 35 13.38 -33.34 -58.64
N LYS A 36 13.41 -32.38 -59.59
CA LYS A 36 12.87 -32.35 -60.98
C LYS A 36 11.46 -31.82 -61.32
N SER A 37 11.53 -30.98 -62.36
CA SER A 37 10.60 -30.16 -63.15
C SER A 37 9.92 -30.90 -64.31
N ASP A 38 8.74 -30.42 -64.77
CA ASP A 38 8.49 -29.93 -66.17
C ASP A 38 7.03 -29.45 -66.44
N PRO A 39 6.67 -28.78 -67.57
CA PRO A 39 5.80 -27.60 -67.60
C PRO A 39 4.62 -27.69 -68.62
N ALA A 40 3.67 -26.74 -68.59
CA ALA A 40 2.81 -26.48 -69.77
C ALA A 40 2.12 -25.10 -69.73
N ARG A 41 2.70 -24.17 -70.51
CA ARG A 41 2.07 -23.19 -71.43
C ARG A 41 0.88 -22.32 -70.96
N LEU A 42 1.23 -21.06 -70.70
CA LEU A 42 0.85 -19.87 -71.49
C LEU A 42 -0.30 -20.04 -72.51
N LYS A 43 -1.48 -19.51 -72.18
CA LYS A 43 -2.40 -18.77 -73.08
C LYS A 43 -3.60 -18.26 -72.26
N LEU A 44 -3.50 -17.05 -71.70
CA LEU A 44 -4.61 -16.07 -71.66
C LEU A 44 -4.15 -14.71 -71.08
N LEU A 45 -3.13 -14.13 -71.70
CA LEU A 45 -2.86 -12.69 -71.60
C LEU A 45 -3.91 -11.94 -72.41
N ARG A 46 -5.11 -11.76 -71.85
CA ARG A 46 -6.14 -10.81 -72.31
C ARG A 46 -7.29 -10.68 -71.30
N LEU A 47 -6.96 -10.39 -70.04
CA LEU A 47 -7.94 -9.99 -69.01
C LEU A 47 -7.30 -9.23 -67.84
N HIS A 48 -6.15 -8.59 -68.06
CA HIS A 48 -5.36 -7.91 -67.01
C HIS A 48 -5.49 -6.37 -67.00
N ALA A 49 -6.39 -5.78 -67.80
CA ALA A 49 -6.48 -4.32 -67.92
C ALA A 49 -7.65 -3.68 -67.13
N ASN A 50 -8.70 -4.43 -66.77
CA ASN A 50 -9.87 -3.87 -66.07
C ASN A 50 -9.93 -4.18 -64.56
N VAL A 51 -9.09 -5.09 -64.04
CA VAL A 51 -9.02 -5.39 -62.59
C VAL A 51 -8.06 -4.45 -61.85
N ILE A 52 -7.16 -3.77 -62.57
CA ILE A 52 -6.16 -2.89 -61.97
C ILE A 52 -6.79 -1.52 -61.60
N MET A 53 -7.78 -1.04 -62.35
CA MET A 53 -8.39 0.27 -62.10
C MET A 53 -9.40 0.25 -60.92
N GLU A 54 -10.12 -0.85 -60.70
CA GLU A 54 -10.96 -1.04 -59.50
C GLU A 54 -10.12 -1.23 -58.22
N ARG A 55 -8.97 -1.90 -58.32
CA ARG A 55 -8.08 -2.10 -57.16
C ARG A 55 -7.37 -0.81 -56.73
N VAL A 56 -7.06 0.09 -57.66
CA VAL A 56 -6.44 1.39 -57.34
C VAL A 56 -7.45 2.36 -56.71
N LEU A 57 -8.73 2.32 -57.11
CA LEU A 57 -9.77 3.14 -56.50
C LEU A 57 -10.16 2.65 -55.08
N LEU A 58 -10.18 1.33 -54.86
CA LEU A 58 -10.35 0.74 -53.51
C LEU A 58 -9.15 1.03 -52.59
N LEU A 59 -7.92 1.08 -53.11
CA LEU A 59 -6.74 1.44 -52.33
C LEU A 59 -6.73 2.91 -51.93
N PHE A 60 -7.25 3.82 -52.76
CA PHE A 60 -7.40 5.23 -52.38
C PHE A 60 -8.56 5.47 -51.41
N VAL A 61 -9.68 4.76 -51.53
CA VAL A 61 -10.78 4.83 -50.55
C VAL A 61 -10.40 4.17 -49.22
N LEU A 62 -9.57 3.11 -49.22
CA LEU A 62 -8.96 2.57 -47.99
C LEU A 62 -7.93 3.53 -47.39
N MET A 63 -7.10 4.20 -48.18
CA MET A 63 -6.12 5.17 -47.67
C MET A 63 -6.77 6.43 -47.08
N VAL A 64 -7.93 6.85 -47.61
CA VAL A 64 -8.69 8.00 -47.08
C VAL A 64 -9.57 7.63 -45.88
N LEU A 65 -9.80 6.33 -45.60
CA LEU A 65 -10.40 5.83 -44.36
C LEU A 65 -9.39 5.47 -43.26
N THR A 66 -8.08 5.54 -43.53
CA THR A 66 -7.02 5.30 -42.52
C THR A 66 -6.30 6.55 -42.03
N SER A 67 -6.73 7.76 -42.42
CA SER A 67 -6.42 8.96 -41.63
C SER A 67 -7.45 9.12 -40.51
N SER A 68 -7.62 8.08 -39.70
CA SER A 68 -7.86 8.35 -38.29
C SER A 68 -6.65 9.14 -37.86
N TYR A 69 -6.79 10.42 -37.60
CA TYR A 69 -5.84 11.08 -36.72
C TYR A 69 -5.83 10.22 -35.46
N ILE A 70 -4.83 9.35 -35.33
CA ILE A 70 -4.48 8.78 -34.04
C ILE A 70 -3.99 10.01 -33.29
N ILE A 71 -4.92 10.67 -32.60
CA ILE A 71 -4.60 11.66 -31.60
C ILE A 71 -3.58 10.95 -30.71
N PRO A 72 -2.34 11.49 -30.57
CA PRO A 72 -1.34 10.82 -29.76
C PRO A 72 -1.95 10.57 -28.38
N GLN A 73 -2.07 9.30 -28.01
CA GLN A 73 -2.42 8.91 -26.67
C GLN A 73 -1.37 9.56 -25.77
N SER A 74 -1.78 10.56 -25.00
CA SER A 74 -0.84 11.31 -24.19
C SER A 74 -0.39 10.40 -23.05
N TYR A 75 0.82 9.88 -23.19
CA TYR A 75 1.59 9.17 -22.17
C TYR A 75 2.24 10.12 -21.17
N GLU A 76 1.88 11.40 -21.22
CA GLU A 76 2.51 12.43 -20.42
C GLU A 76 2.12 12.25 -18.96
N VAL A 77 3.12 12.24 -18.11
CA VAL A 77 3.02 12.10 -16.67
C VAL A 77 3.86 13.21 -16.06
N HIS A 78 3.40 13.74 -14.94
CA HIS A 78 4.01 14.85 -14.23
C HIS A 78 4.37 14.41 -12.81
N GLU A 79 5.56 14.78 -12.36
CA GLU A 79 5.95 14.56 -10.97
C GLU A 79 5.26 15.61 -10.08
N VAL A 80 4.85 15.21 -8.87
CA VAL A 80 4.28 16.15 -7.90
C VAL A 80 5.29 17.24 -7.51
N TYR A 81 6.58 16.90 -7.52
CA TYR A 81 7.70 17.76 -7.19
C TYR A 81 8.67 17.91 -8.38
N GLU A 82 9.12 19.13 -8.67
CA GLU A 82 9.92 19.46 -9.87
C GLU A 82 11.26 18.70 -9.97
N SER A 83 11.92 18.39 -8.84
CA SER A 83 13.16 17.62 -8.81
C SER A 83 12.95 16.09 -8.89
N GLY A 84 11.70 15.63 -8.80
CA GLY A 84 11.40 14.28 -8.31
C GLY A 84 11.72 14.17 -6.81
N GLU A 85 11.00 13.32 -6.08
CA GLU A 85 11.29 13.02 -4.66
C GLU A 85 12.47 12.06 -4.50
N ASP A 86 13.51 12.21 -5.33
CA ASP A 86 14.60 11.24 -5.40
C ASP A 86 15.64 11.45 -4.30
N GLU A 87 15.66 12.64 -3.69
CA GLU A 87 16.51 12.98 -2.57
C GLU A 87 15.95 12.42 -1.25
N ASN A 88 16.85 12.18 -0.30
CA ASN A 88 16.46 11.74 1.04
C ASN A 88 16.04 12.96 1.90
N PRO A 89 14.74 13.14 2.20
CA PRO A 89 14.27 14.35 2.89
C PRO A 89 14.76 14.43 4.34
N LEU A 90 15.15 13.30 4.96
CA LEU A 90 15.66 13.23 6.34
C LEU A 90 17.11 13.70 6.49
N THR A 91 17.80 14.01 5.38
CA THR A 91 19.14 14.62 5.46
C THR A 91 19.09 16.11 5.78
N ASN A 92 17.93 16.76 5.59
CA ASN A 92 17.70 18.18 5.88
C ASN A 92 18.77 19.12 5.33
N MET A 93 19.32 18.80 4.16
CA MET A 93 20.30 19.65 3.49
C MET A 93 19.65 21.00 3.17
N GLY A 94 20.03 22.04 3.91
CA GLY A 94 19.47 23.40 3.79
C GLY A 94 18.55 23.84 4.94
N SER A 95 18.40 23.04 6.00
CA SER A 95 17.79 23.53 7.26
C SER A 95 18.74 24.48 7.99
N ASP A 96 18.20 25.55 8.56
CA ASP A 96 18.94 26.50 9.41
C ASP A 96 18.97 26.08 10.90
N GLU A 97 18.35 24.95 11.24
CA GLU A 97 18.22 24.46 12.62
C GLU A 97 19.46 23.65 13.04
N ASP A 98 19.80 23.67 14.33
CA ASP A 98 20.91 22.89 14.91
C ASP A 98 20.43 21.44 15.16
N LEU A 99 20.50 20.63 14.10
CA LEU A 99 20.03 19.25 14.07
C LEU A 99 21.18 18.28 14.30
N VAL A 100 20.96 17.29 15.16
CA VAL A 100 21.87 16.16 15.35
C VAL A 100 21.30 14.97 14.63
N GLU A 101 22.16 14.12 14.06
CA GLU A 101 21.69 13.02 13.21
C GLU A 101 20.76 13.52 12.08
N GLY A 102 21.01 14.72 11.55
CA GLY A 102 20.26 15.27 10.42
C GLY A 102 18.88 15.82 10.76
N ASP A 103 18.08 15.17 11.60
CA ASP A 103 16.65 15.45 11.84
C ASP A 103 16.23 15.44 13.32
N ILE A 104 17.18 15.32 14.25
CA ILE A 104 16.88 15.41 15.69
C ILE A 104 17.16 16.81 16.20
N LEU A 105 16.10 17.52 16.57
CA LEU A 105 16.19 18.83 17.22
C LEU A 105 16.62 18.67 18.68
N VAL A 106 17.85 19.06 19.01
CA VAL A 106 18.41 18.87 20.34
C VAL A 106 17.97 20.00 21.30
N PRO A 107 17.33 19.67 22.43
CA PRO A 107 17.05 20.65 23.47
C PRO A 107 18.35 21.10 24.16
N LYS A 108 18.39 22.32 24.73
CA LYS A 108 19.55 22.91 25.42
C LYS A 108 20.17 22.06 26.56
N ARG A 109 19.55 20.93 26.94
CA ARG A 109 20.07 19.92 27.87
C ARG A 109 19.87 18.54 27.23
N ARG A 110 20.91 17.69 27.24
CA ARG A 110 20.80 16.30 26.73
C ARG A 110 19.84 15.50 27.62
N ASN A 111 18.85 14.86 27.00
CA ASN A 111 17.82 14.08 27.66
C ASN A 111 18.06 12.58 27.37
N ALA A 112 18.25 11.75 28.40
CA ALA A 112 18.43 10.31 28.25
C ALA A 112 17.08 9.61 28.11
N LEU A 113 16.89 8.76 27.10
CA LEU A 113 15.58 8.18 26.82
C LEU A 113 15.17 7.03 27.69
N ILE A 114 16.10 6.40 28.38
CA ILE A 114 15.76 5.47 29.46
C ILE A 114 14.97 6.20 30.55
N ASN A 115 15.14 7.52 30.68
CA ASN A 115 14.41 8.32 31.65
C ASN A 115 12.93 8.41 31.25
N LYS A 116 12.08 7.75 32.03
CA LYS A 116 10.61 7.73 31.88
C LYS A 116 9.97 9.11 31.95
N ARG A 117 10.69 10.14 32.41
CA ARG A 117 10.26 11.55 32.43
C ARG A 117 9.87 12.07 31.03
N TYR A 118 10.50 11.56 29.97
CA TYR A 118 10.28 11.98 28.58
C TYR A 118 9.27 11.09 27.85
N ARG A 119 8.51 10.28 28.57
CA ARG A 119 7.44 9.46 28.00
C ARG A 119 6.16 10.26 27.92
N TRP A 120 5.55 10.25 26.75
CA TRP A 120 4.23 10.83 26.56
C TRP A 120 3.16 10.12 27.39
N LYS A 121 2.12 10.86 27.76
CA LYS A 121 0.85 10.29 28.20
C LYS A 121 -0.11 10.32 27.02
N PHE A 122 -0.81 9.21 26.80
CA PHE A 122 -1.77 9.10 25.70
C PHE A 122 -3.20 9.48 26.13
N PRO A 123 -4.01 10.06 25.23
CA PRO A 123 -3.65 10.48 23.87
C PRO A 123 -2.72 11.72 23.83
N ILE A 124 -1.78 11.77 22.88
CA ILE A 124 -0.87 12.89 22.66
C ILE A 124 -1.66 14.09 22.09
N PRO A 125 -1.65 15.26 22.74
CA PRO A 125 -2.27 16.45 22.19
C PRO A 125 -1.48 16.98 20.99
N TYR A 126 -2.17 17.36 19.91
CA TYR A 126 -1.52 17.91 18.73
C TYR A 126 -2.20 19.17 18.18
N ILE A 127 -1.41 19.97 17.47
CA ILE A 127 -1.84 21.14 16.70
C ILE A 127 -1.33 20.98 15.27
N LEU A 128 -2.21 21.13 14.28
CA LEU A 128 -1.80 21.28 12.89
C LEU A 128 -1.67 22.78 12.60
N GLY A 129 -0.45 23.25 12.33
CA GLY A 129 -0.17 24.66 12.04
C GLY A 129 -0.97 25.17 10.84
N ASP A 130 -1.30 26.46 10.85
CA ASP A 130 -1.99 27.09 9.71
C ASP A 130 -1.10 27.15 8.46
N ASP A 131 0.21 27.22 8.67
CA ASP A 131 1.29 27.21 7.68
C ASP A 131 1.60 25.81 7.10
N LEU A 132 1.13 24.76 7.76
CA LEU A 132 1.33 23.38 7.30
C LEU A 132 0.52 23.11 6.03
N ASP A 133 1.17 22.54 5.02
CA ASP A 133 0.53 22.20 3.74
C ASP A 133 -0.68 21.30 3.95
N LEU A 134 -1.75 21.53 3.16
CA LEU A 134 -2.99 20.76 3.30
C LEU A 134 -2.77 19.26 3.07
N ASN A 135 -1.86 18.91 2.14
CA ASN A 135 -1.47 17.52 1.90
C ASN A 135 -0.81 16.90 3.15
N ALA A 136 0.15 17.62 3.74
CA ALA A 136 0.82 17.19 4.97
C ALA A 136 -0.17 17.00 6.13
N LYS A 137 -1.17 17.87 6.29
CA LYS A 137 -2.26 17.70 7.29
C LYS A 137 -3.00 16.37 7.12
N GLY A 138 -3.34 16.00 5.88
CA GLY A 138 -3.94 14.70 5.56
C GLY A 138 -2.99 13.54 5.87
N CYS A 139 -1.72 13.64 5.46
CA CYS A 139 -0.71 12.61 5.71
C CYS A 139 -0.41 12.41 7.21
N VAL A 140 -0.49 13.46 8.03
CA VAL A 140 -0.38 13.35 9.50
C VAL A 140 -1.50 12.48 10.08
N HIS A 141 -2.73 12.66 9.61
CA HIS A 141 -3.84 11.80 10.03
C HIS A 141 -3.68 10.36 9.54
N GLN A 142 -3.11 10.13 8.35
CA GLN A 142 -2.78 8.78 7.87
C GLN A 142 -1.76 8.10 8.81
N ALA A 143 -0.69 8.81 9.19
CA ALA A 143 0.31 8.30 10.13
C ALA A 143 -0.30 8.00 11.52
N PHE A 144 -1.21 8.85 12.03
CA PHE A 144 -1.92 8.59 13.28
C PHE A 144 -2.73 7.28 13.24
N GLU A 145 -3.39 6.97 12.12
CA GLU A 145 -4.13 5.72 11.98
C GLU A 145 -3.20 4.49 11.99
N MET A 146 -1.97 4.60 11.46
CA MET A 146 -0.97 3.52 11.55
C MET A 146 -0.50 3.28 12.99
N TYR A 147 -0.24 4.35 13.76
CA TYR A 147 0.06 4.23 15.19
C TYR A 147 -1.09 3.58 15.97
N ARG A 148 -2.34 3.99 15.71
CA ARG A 148 -3.53 3.38 16.34
C ARG A 148 -3.72 1.91 15.95
N LEU A 149 -3.36 1.55 14.72
CA LEU A 149 -3.47 0.18 14.21
C LEU A 149 -2.40 -0.75 14.75
N LYS A 150 -1.16 -0.25 14.94
CA LYS A 150 0.00 -1.08 15.32
C LYS A 150 0.37 -0.97 16.81
N SER A 151 -0.17 0.00 17.54
CA SER A 151 0.18 0.28 18.92
C SER A 151 -0.98 0.82 19.76
N CYS A 152 -0.70 1.09 21.04
CA CYS A 152 -1.62 1.81 21.92
C CYS A 152 -1.45 3.34 21.88
N VAL A 153 -0.58 3.88 21.01
CA VAL A 153 -0.40 5.32 20.84
C VAL A 153 -1.65 5.92 20.20
N ASP A 154 -2.14 7.01 20.80
CA ASP A 154 -3.26 7.77 20.27
C ASP A 154 -2.93 9.26 20.27
N PHE A 155 -3.67 10.00 19.45
CA PHE A 155 -3.51 11.44 19.24
C PHE A 155 -4.87 12.12 19.37
N LYS A 156 -4.91 13.29 20.00
CA LYS A 156 -6.11 14.11 20.09
C LYS A 156 -5.81 15.58 19.77
N PRO A 157 -6.78 16.34 19.23
CA PRO A 157 -6.62 17.79 19.12
C PRO A 157 -6.28 18.42 20.46
N TYR A 158 -5.40 19.41 20.44
CA TYR A 158 -5.02 20.20 21.60
C TYR A 158 -6.20 21.00 22.19
N GLU A 159 -6.34 20.95 23.52
CA GLU A 159 -7.44 21.60 24.28
C GLU A 159 -6.93 22.50 25.42
N GLY A 160 -5.60 22.67 25.55
CA GLY A 160 -4.97 23.51 26.58
C GLY A 160 -3.95 22.78 27.45
N GLU A 161 -3.45 21.62 27.02
CA GLU A 161 -2.46 20.83 27.73
C GLU A 161 -1.09 21.52 27.83
N GLU A 162 -0.31 21.19 28.85
CA GLU A 162 1.03 21.78 29.00
C GLU A 162 2.02 21.29 27.93
N THR A 163 1.89 20.02 27.55
CA THR A 163 2.72 19.37 26.52
C THR A 163 1.87 18.95 25.33
N PHE A 164 2.40 19.15 24.13
CA PHE A 164 1.75 18.86 22.86
C PHE A 164 2.77 18.86 21.72
N ILE A 165 2.41 18.24 20.60
CA ILE A 165 3.18 18.31 19.34
C ILE A 165 2.50 19.30 18.40
N LYS A 166 3.24 20.32 17.95
CA LYS A 166 2.78 21.25 16.92
C LYS A 166 3.47 20.94 15.60
N PHE A 167 2.68 20.53 14.62
CA PHE A 167 3.15 20.29 13.26
C PHE A 167 3.23 21.62 12.52
N GLU A 168 4.40 21.99 12.02
CA GLU A 168 4.65 23.24 11.31
C GLU A 168 5.43 22.98 10.02
N LYS A 169 5.34 23.90 9.05
CA LYS A 169 6.15 23.85 7.84
C LYS A 169 7.41 24.68 8.04
N ARG A 170 8.54 24.03 8.35
CA ARG A 170 9.86 24.66 8.41
C ARG A 170 10.80 24.08 7.35
N GLY A 171 12.08 24.47 7.39
CA GLY A 171 13.10 23.90 6.51
C GLY A 171 13.46 22.49 6.93
N GLY A 172 12.91 21.49 6.24
CA GLY A 172 13.21 20.07 6.47
C GLY A 172 12.17 19.31 7.32
N CYS A 173 12.44 18.02 7.54
CA CYS A 173 11.67 17.11 8.39
C CYS A 173 12.47 16.86 9.67
N PHE A 174 11.96 17.22 10.84
CA PHE A 174 12.67 17.00 12.09
C PHE A 174 11.76 17.03 13.30
N SER A 175 12.21 16.39 14.38
CA SER A 175 11.52 16.37 15.67
C SER A 175 12.49 16.37 16.84
N SER A 176 12.02 16.83 18.00
CA SER A 176 12.68 16.53 19.27
C SER A 176 12.45 15.07 19.68
N VAL A 177 13.36 14.52 20.49
CA VAL A 177 13.25 13.12 20.93
C VAL A 177 12.61 13.01 22.32
N GLY A 178 11.43 12.39 22.39
CA GLY A 178 10.60 12.29 23.60
C GLY A 178 9.76 13.54 23.92
N ASP A 179 8.93 13.44 24.97
CA ASP A 179 8.12 14.55 25.51
C ASP A 179 9.03 15.58 26.20
N GLN A 180 9.18 16.76 25.59
CA GLN A 180 9.99 17.86 26.15
C GLN A 180 9.34 18.56 27.35
N GLN A 181 8.16 18.09 27.79
CA GLN A 181 7.37 18.61 28.92
C GLN A 181 6.90 20.06 28.73
N LYS A 182 6.74 20.43 27.47
CA LYS A 182 6.22 21.70 26.97
C LYS A 182 5.78 21.47 25.53
N GLY A 183 5.06 22.43 24.94
CA GLY A 183 4.84 22.42 23.50
C GLY A 183 6.15 22.26 22.72
N GLN A 184 6.20 21.29 21.80
CA GLN A 184 7.33 21.02 20.93
C GLN A 184 6.89 21.00 19.46
N ILE A 185 7.79 21.39 18.57
CA ILE A 185 7.55 21.40 17.13
C ILE A 185 7.97 20.07 16.52
N LEU A 186 7.20 19.62 15.54
CA LEU A 186 7.59 18.62 14.56
C LEU A 186 7.49 19.30 13.19
N SER A 187 8.62 19.43 12.50
CA SER A 187 8.68 20.10 11.20
C SER A 187 8.34 19.13 10.08
N LEU A 188 7.47 19.56 9.18
CA LEU A 188 7.17 18.90 7.91
C LEU A 188 7.31 19.92 6.78
N GLY A 189 8.53 20.07 6.30
CA GLY A 189 8.87 20.90 5.14
C GLY A 189 8.46 20.28 3.78
N PRO A 190 8.87 20.91 2.66
CA PRO A 190 8.70 20.33 1.33
C PRO A 190 9.31 18.92 1.23
N GLY A 191 8.56 17.96 0.69
CA GLY A 191 9.00 16.55 0.58
C GLY A 191 8.91 15.73 1.87
N CYS A 192 8.35 16.29 2.97
CA CYS A 192 8.14 15.57 4.22
C CYS A 192 6.73 14.96 4.35
N ASP A 193 5.84 15.24 3.41
CA ASP A 193 4.42 14.84 3.45
C ASP A 193 4.19 13.39 3.00
N HIS A 194 5.05 12.50 3.48
CA HIS A 194 4.94 11.05 3.32
C HIS A 194 4.53 10.41 4.64
N LYS A 195 3.62 9.45 4.56
CA LYS A 195 3.21 8.66 5.74
C LYS A 195 4.41 8.12 6.53
N ALA A 196 5.37 7.48 5.84
CA ALA A 196 6.54 6.89 6.48
C ALA A 196 7.52 7.92 7.07
N VAL A 197 7.69 9.09 6.44
CA VAL A 197 8.51 10.19 6.99
C VAL A 197 7.85 10.76 8.25
N ILE A 198 6.53 10.94 8.24
CA ILE A 198 5.81 11.40 9.42
C ILE A 198 5.84 10.34 10.54
N GLU A 199 5.76 9.05 10.20
CA GLU A 199 5.94 7.96 11.15
C GLU A 199 7.32 7.99 11.81
N HIS A 200 8.37 8.23 11.02
CA HIS A 200 9.75 8.42 11.48
C HIS A 200 9.87 9.59 12.47
N GLU A 201 9.39 10.78 12.10
CA GLU A 201 9.46 11.96 12.99
C GLU A 201 8.64 11.77 14.27
N LEU A 202 7.52 11.05 14.19
CA LEU A 202 6.73 10.70 15.36
C LEU A 202 7.43 9.66 16.24
N LEU A 203 8.24 8.75 15.69
CA LEU A 203 9.07 7.84 16.50
C LEU A 203 10.12 8.64 17.28
N HIS A 204 10.75 9.64 16.66
CA HIS A 204 11.58 10.60 17.40
C HIS A 204 10.78 11.24 18.53
N ALA A 205 9.64 11.85 18.23
CA ALA A 205 8.78 12.46 19.26
C ALA A 205 8.40 11.49 20.39
N LEU A 206 8.18 10.21 20.09
CA LEU A 206 7.88 9.16 21.06
C LEU A 206 9.08 8.67 21.87
N GLY A 207 10.29 9.01 21.42
CA GLY A 207 11.52 8.78 22.16
C GLY A 207 12.42 7.72 21.55
N PHE A 208 12.56 7.69 20.23
CA PHE A 208 13.53 6.84 19.53
C PHE A 208 14.64 7.69 18.91
N TYR A 209 15.87 7.19 18.94
CA TYR A 209 16.94 7.64 18.05
C TYR A 209 17.03 6.68 16.87
N HIS A 210 17.89 7.01 15.92
CA HIS A 210 18.12 6.15 14.77
C HIS A 210 18.69 4.78 15.12
N GLU A 211 18.36 3.78 14.31
CA GLU A 211 18.81 2.40 14.48
C GLU A 211 20.33 2.28 14.26
N GLN A 212 20.90 3.02 13.30
CA GLN A 212 22.36 3.02 13.08
C GLN A 212 23.16 3.71 14.20
N SER A 213 22.51 4.32 15.19
CA SER A 213 23.17 4.93 16.34
C SER A 213 23.21 4.00 17.57
N ARG A 214 22.73 2.77 17.45
CA ARG A 214 22.85 1.74 18.49
C ARG A 214 24.31 1.46 18.86
N THR A 215 24.53 1.06 20.11
CA THR A 215 25.86 0.71 20.63
C THR A 215 26.53 -0.44 19.83
N ASP A 216 25.71 -1.40 19.40
CA ASP A 216 26.07 -2.66 18.74
C ASP A 216 26.05 -2.57 17.21
N ARG A 217 25.75 -1.40 16.63
CA ARG A 217 25.57 -1.23 15.18
C ARG A 217 26.78 -1.68 14.35
N ASP A 218 28.00 -1.55 14.89
CA ASP A 218 29.23 -1.95 14.21
C ASP A 218 29.36 -3.48 14.04
N ASP A 219 28.49 -4.29 14.64
CA ASP A 219 28.40 -5.74 14.37
C ASP A 219 27.57 -6.05 13.12
N TYR A 220 26.78 -5.08 12.64
CA TYR A 220 25.76 -5.25 11.59
C TYR A 220 26.05 -4.42 10.34
N VAL A 221 26.64 -3.24 10.50
CA VAL A 221 26.98 -2.29 9.44
C VAL A 221 28.40 -1.75 9.61
N ASP A 222 29.01 -1.36 8.50
CA ASP A 222 30.25 -0.59 8.47
C ASP A 222 29.92 0.88 8.13
N ILE A 223 30.48 1.81 8.91
CA ILE A 223 30.37 3.24 8.67
C ILE A 223 31.67 3.79 8.09
N TRP A 224 31.59 4.33 6.88
CA TRP A 224 32.70 4.91 6.14
C TRP A 224 32.81 6.40 6.43
N LEU A 225 33.29 6.75 7.63
CA LEU A 225 33.41 8.15 8.07
C LEU A 225 34.24 9.01 7.13
N ASP A 226 35.22 8.43 6.44
CA ASP A 226 36.03 9.14 5.43
C ASP A 226 35.22 9.49 4.17
N GLN A 227 34.07 8.86 3.93
CA GLN A 227 33.14 9.14 2.83
C GLN A 227 32.01 10.09 3.22
N VAL A 228 31.93 10.49 4.48
CA VAL A 228 30.95 11.47 4.96
C VAL A 228 31.38 12.89 4.56
N THR A 229 30.40 13.74 4.26
CA THR A 229 30.63 15.18 4.03
C THR A 229 31.30 15.81 5.25
N PRO A 230 32.44 16.53 5.09
CA PRO A 230 33.18 17.08 6.22
C PRO A 230 32.31 17.94 7.15
N GLY A 231 32.36 17.66 8.45
CA GLY A 231 31.56 18.34 9.48
C GLY A 231 30.27 17.60 9.87
N LEU A 232 29.82 16.62 9.06
CA LEU A 232 28.61 15.84 9.31
C LEU A 232 28.88 14.45 9.92
N GLU A 233 30.12 14.15 10.29
CA GLU A 233 30.52 12.86 10.88
C GLU A 233 29.78 12.58 12.20
N HIS A 234 29.38 13.64 12.91
CA HIS A 234 28.66 13.54 14.17
C HIS A 234 27.26 12.90 14.03
N ASN A 235 26.68 12.86 12.83
CA ASN A 235 25.41 12.17 12.53
C ASN A 235 25.52 10.63 12.60
N PHE A 236 26.74 10.11 12.74
CA PHE A 236 27.00 8.67 12.85
C PHE A 236 27.50 8.28 14.25
N ASN A 237 27.40 9.17 15.23
CA ASN A 237 27.80 8.86 16.60
C ASN A 237 26.90 7.77 17.21
N LYS A 238 27.52 6.84 17.94
CA LYS A 238 26.77 5.85 18.73
C LYS A 238 26.38 6.42 20.09
N TYR A 239 25.29 5.93 20.65
CA TYR A 239 24.93 6.20 22.04
C TYR A 239 25.19 4.98 22.92
N ASN A 240 25.51 5.26 24.19
CA ASN A 240 25.72 4.26 25.23
C ASN A 240 24.38 3.70 25.74
N ASP A 241 24.45 2.51 26.35
CA ASP A 241 23.29 1.79 26.91
C ASP A 241 22.67 2.43 28.15
N ASP A 242 23.33 3.43 28.75
CA ASP A 242 22.75 4.26 29.81
C ASP A 242 21.90 5.42 29.26
N PHE A 243 21.97 5.65 27.95
CA PHE A 243 21.26 6.73 27.26
C PHE A 243 20.10 6.22 26.40
N ILE A 244 20.36 5.24 25.52
CA ILE A 244 19.34 4.56 24.71
C ILE A 244 19.20 3.09 25.13
N THR A 245 18.09 2.46 24.76
CA THR A 245 17.86 1.03 24.99
C THR A 245 17.33 0.39 23.72
N ASP A 246 17.85 -0.79 23.42
CA ASP A 246 17.38 -1.67 22.34
C ASP A 246 16.03 -2.34 22.67
N GLN A 247 15.54 -2.23 23.91
CA GLN A 247 14.37 -2.97 24.40
C GLN A 247 14.50 -4.49 24.22
N ASN A 248 15.72 -5.04 24.26
CA ASN A 248 16.04 -6.45 24.03
C ASN A 248 15.48 -6.97 22.68
N THR A 249 15.80 -6.26 21.59
CA THR A 249 15.52 -6.68 20.22
C THR A 249 16.79 -6.75 19.40
N ALA A 250 16.82 -7.64 18.41
CA ALA A 250 17.87 -7.67 17.41
C ALA A 250 17.99 -6.32 16.67
N TYR A 251 19.12 -6.10 16.01
CA TYR A 251 19.32 -4.97 15.10
C TYR A 251 18.35 -5.09 13.92
N ASP A 252 17.66 -3.99 13.61
CA ASP A 252 16.61 -3.98 12.59
C ASP A 252 17.01 -3.21 11.33
N TYR A 253 17.48 -3.93 10.32
CA TYR A 253 17.76 -3.35 9.01
C TYR A 253 16.51 -2.76 8.32
N GLU A 254 15.30 -3.19 8.70
CA GLU A 254 14.04 -2.67 8.14
C GLU A 254 13.46 -1.48 8.93
N SER A 255 14.13 -1.03 9.99
CA SER A 255 13.63 0.06 10.81
C SER A 255 13.41 1.32 9.97
N VAL A 256 12.25 1.97 10.14
CA VAL A 256 11.97 3.25 9.45
C VAL A 256 12.89 4.37 9.94
N VAL A 257 13.53 4.20 11.10
CA VAL A 257 14.56 5.10 11.66
C VAL A 257 15.99 4.62 11.37
N HIS A 258 16.19 3.79 10.35
CA HIS A 258 17.54 3.47 9.85
C HIS A 258 17.91 4.36 8.67
N TYR A 259 19.11 4.91 8.65
CA TYR A 259 19.63 5.65 7.49
C TYR A 259 19.76 4.81 6.21
N ARG A 260 19.68 5.49 5.07
CA ARG A 260 20.00 4.94 3.74
C ARG A 260 21.51 4.79 3.55
N PRO A 261 21.98 3.93 2.61
CA PRO A 261 23.41 3.73 2.35
C PRO A 261 24.19 5.00 1.99
N PHE A 262 23.55 5.95 1.32
CA PHE A 262 24.17 7.18 0.81
C PHE A 262 23.89 8.42 1.68
N SER A 263 23.42 8.24 2.93
CA SER A 263 23.10 9.39 3.79
C SER A 263 24.37 10.21 4.09
N PHE A 264 24.33 11.53 3.84
CA PHE A 264 25.45 12.46 4.08
C PHE A 264 26.76 12.14 3.35
N ASN A 265 26.71 11.44 2.23
CA ASN A 265 27.90 11.14 1.44
C ASN A 265 28.50 12.39 0.78
N LYS A 266 29.82 12.47 0.76
CA LYS A 266 30.54 13.55 0.04
C LYS A 266 30.59 13.31 -1.48
N ASN A 267 30.41 12.07 -1.91
CA ASN A 267 30.41 11.64 -3.30
C ASN A 267 29.16 10.82 -3.57
N GLU A 268 28.29 11.32 -4.45
CA GLU A 268 26.99 10.74 -4.80
C GLU A 268 27.04 9.25 -5.17
N SER A 269 28.18 8.76 -5.68
CA SER A 269 28.36 7.36 -6.08
C SER A 269 28.95 6.44 -5.00
N VAL A 270 29.30 6.96 -3.82
CA VAL A 270 29.94 6.20 -2.75
C VAL A 270 29.07 6.21 -1.48
N PRO A 271 28.71 5.05 -0.92
CA PRO A 271 27.90 5.00 0.29
C PRO A 271 28.72 5.36 1.54
N THR A 272 28.04 5.89 2.55
CA THR A 272 28.56 6.10 3.91
C THR A 272 28.27 4.91 4.83
N ILE A 273 27.28 4.09 4.49
CA ILE A 273 26.89 2.89 5.23
C ILE A 273 26.87 1.69 4.29
N THR A 274 27.52 0.60 4.69
CA THR A 274 27.35 -0.72 4.05
C THR A 274 26.93 -1.75 5.08
N THR A 275 26.03 -2.66 4.70
CA THR A 275 25.65 -3.77 5.57
C THR A 275 26.68 -4.88 5.48
N LYS A 276 27.04 -5.51 6.61
CA LYS A 276 27.98 -6.63 6.62
C LYS A 276 27.44 -7.88 5.92
N ILE A 277 26.12 -8.02 5.94
CA ILE A 277 25.37 -9.02 5.18
C ILE A 277 24.80 -8.29 3.94
N PRO A 278 25.29 -8.60 2.72
CA PRO A 278 24.95 -7.86 1.51
C PRO A 278 23.46 -7.82 1.17
N GLU A 279 22.69 -8.84 1.57
CA GLU A 279 21.25 -8.97 1.31
C GLU A 279 20.43 -7.84 1.95
N PHE A 280 20.95 -7.18 3.00
CA PHE A 280 20.28 -6.06 3.67
C PHE A 280 20.63 -4.68 3.08
N TYR A 281 21.56 -4.60 2.13
CA TYR A 281 22.01 -3.31 1.59
C TYR A 281 20.87 -2.51 0.94
N ASN A 282 19.99 -3.20 0.20
CA ASN A 282 18.83 -2.59 -0.44
C ASN A 282 17.61 -2.45 0.49
N ILE A 283 17.74 -2.89 1.74
CA ILE A 283 16.67 -2.88 2.75
C ILE A 283 16.77 -1.65 3.65
N ILE A 284 17.99 -1.27 4.07
CA ILE A 284 18.19 -0.14 4.98
C ILE A 284 17.68 1.18 4.40
N GLY A 285 17.04 2.00 5.24
CA GLY A 285 16.44 3.28 4.82
C GLY A 285 15.18 3.15 3.97
N GLN A 286 14.40 2.09 4.21
CA GLN A 286 13.05 1.94 3.65
C GLN A 286 12.08 3.01 4.18
N TYR A 287 11.22 3.54 3.32
CA TYR A 287 10.13 4.49 3.68
C TYR A 287 8.77 3.95 3.25
N LEU A 288 8.47 2.73 3.67
CA LEU A 288 7.17 2.06 3.46
C LEU A 288 6.27 2.27 4.68
N ASP A 289 6.72 1.81 5.85
CA ASP A 289 5.96 1.84 7.11
C ASP A 289 6.87 1.55 8.32
N LEU A 290 6.30 1.61 9.52
CA LEU A 290 6.88 1.03 10.74
C LEU A 290 7.17 -0.46 10.54
N SER A 291 8.39 -0.87 10.85
CA SER A 291 8.77 -2.28 10.86
C SER A 291 8.08 -3.03 12.01
N LYS A 292 8.15 -4.37 11.96
CA LYS A 292 7.73 -5.21 13.08
C LYS A 292 8.50 -4.87 14.36
N THR A 293 9.79 -4.61 14.25
CA THR A 293 10.66 -4.35 15.41
C THR A 293 10.46 -2.94 15.96
N ASP A 294 10.25 -1.93 15.10
CA ASP A 294 9.87 -0.57 15.52
C ASP A 294 8.61 -0.63 16.40
N THR A 295 7.59 -1.32 15.91
CA THR A 295 6.31 -1.52 16.61
C THR A 295 6.49 -2.28 17.92
N LEU A 296 7.31 -3.36 17.93
CA LEU A 296 7.59 -4.13 19.14
C LEU A 296 8.26 -3.28 20.22
N ARG A 297 9.30 -2.51 19.85
CA ARG A 297 10.02 -1.64 20.78
C ARG A 297 9.11 -0.54 21.31
N LEU A 298 8.27 0.05 20.45
CA LEU A 298 7.30 1.07 20.85
C LEU A 298 6.30 0.50 21.86
N ASN A 299 5.74 -0.67 21.57
CA ASN A 299 4.78 -1.33 22.42
C ASN A 299 5.39 -1.75 23.78
N ARG A 300 6.64 -2.24 23.80
CA ARG A 300 7.38 -2.50 25.05
C ARG A 300 7.62 -1.22 25.84
N MET A 301 8.06 -0.16 25.16
CA MET A 301 8.39 1.11 25.79
C MET A 301 7.19 1.76 26.50
N TYR A 302 6.00 1.66 25.92
CA TYR A 302 4.75 2.24 26.45
C TYR A 302 3.82 1.21 27.10
N ASN A 303 4.27 -0.03 27.30
CA ASN A 303 3.47 -1.13 27.87
C ASN A 303 2.11 -1.33 27.18
N CYS A 304 2.10 -1.27 25.85
CA CYS A 304 0.88 -1.46 25.08
C CYS A 304 0.40 -2.91 25.19
N SER A 305 -0.86 -3.09 25.61
CA SER A 305 -1.52 -4.40 25.67
C SER A 305 -2.04 -4.87 24.31
N GLY A 306 -2.07 -3.97 23.32
CA GLY A 306 -2.56 -4.25 21.98
C GLY A 306 -2.89 -2.95 21.23
N PRO A 307 -3.24 -3.08 19.94
CA PRO A 307 -3.64 -1.97 19.10
C PRO A 307 -4.98 -1.34 19.51
N LEU A 308 -5.21 -0.09 19.12
CA LEU A 308 -6.44 0.64 19.43
C LEU A 308 -7.57 0.34 18.44
N THR A 309 -7.24 0.20 17.16
CA THR A 309 -8.22 0.09 16.07
C THR A 309 -8.34 -1.31 15.47
N LEU A 310 -7.48 -2.28 15.80
CA LEU A 310 -7.71 -3.67 15.36
C LEU A 310 -8.75 -4.35 16.25
N LEU A 311 -9.83 -4.85 15.66
CA LEU A 311 -10.88 -5.61 16.37
C LEU A 311 -10.72 -7.12 16.18
N ASP A 312 -10.38 -7.55 14.97
CA ASP A 312 -10.24 -8.98 14.67
C ASP A 312 -9.26 -9.25 13.52
N GLN A 313 -8.68 -10.45 13.54
CA GLN A 313 -7.82 -10.98 12.49
C GLN A 313 -7.90 -12.51 12.48
N CYS A 314 -8.03 -13.12 11.30
CA CYS A 314 -8.08 -14.56 11.17
C CYS A 314 -7.64 -15.07 9.80
N SER A 315 -6.54 -15.82 9.78
CA SER A 315 -6.02 -16.57 8.62
C SER A 315 -6.25 -18.09 8.74
N PHE A 316 -7.06 -18.53 9.72
CA PHE A 316 -7.44 -19.93 9.92
C PHE A 316 -6.32 -20.97 10.15
N GLU A 317 -5.07 -20.53 10.33
CA GLU A 317 -3.91 -21.42 10.55
C GLU A 317 -4.03 -22.31 11.80
N TYR A 318 -4.88 -21.93 12.76
CA TYR A 318 -5.17 -22.71 13.96
C TYR A 318 -6.57 -23.34 13.94
N ALA A 319 -6.71 -24.54 14.51
CA ALA A 319 -7.98 -25.28 14.59
C ALA A 319 -9.07 -24.56 15.39
N SER A 320 -8.70 -23.61 16.25
CA SER A 320 -9.65 -22.76 17.00
C SER A 320 -10.38 -21.74 16.12
N ILE A 321 -9.98 -21.57 14.85
CA ILE A 321 -10.57 -20.64 13.89
C ILE A 321 -10.82 -19.25 14.48
N CYS A 322 -9.86 -18.76 15.30
CA CYS A 322 -9.89 -17.44 15.94
C CYS A 322 -11.12 -17.21 16.85
N GLY A 323 -11.78 -18.30 17.29
CA GLY A 323 -13.00 -18.27 18.08
C GLY A 323 -14.27 -17.99 17.26
N MET A 324 -14.21 -18.09 15.94
CA MET A 324 -15.41 -18.09 15.10
C MET A 324 -16.26 -19.33 15.39
N ILE A 325 -17.58 -19.21 15.19
CA ILE A 325 -18.56 -20.27 15.46
C ILE A 325 -19.41 -20.53 14.21
N GLN A 326 -19.74 -21.79 13.97
CA GLN A 326 -20.80 -22.16 13.02
C GLN A 326 -22.16 -21.96 13.69
N SER A 327 -23.14 -21.55 12.90
CA SER A 327 -24.54 -21.62 13.32
C SER A 327 -24.99 -23.10 13.40
N SER A 328 -26.06 -23.37 14.16
CA SER A 328 -26.71 -24.69 14.23
C SER A 328 -28.13 -24.66 13.68
N THR A 329 -28.56 -23.50 13.17
CA THR A 329 -29.93 -23.24 12.70
C THR A 329 -30.04 -23.12 11.19
N ASP A 330 -28.93 -23.30 10.49
CA ASP A 330 -28.73 -23.26 9.04
C ASP A 330 -28.59 -24.68 8.47
N ASP A 331 -28.51 -24.77 7.14
CA ASP A 331 -28.67 -26.04 6.43
C ASP A 331 -27.37 -26.85 6.32
N ALA A 332 -26.22 -26.18 6.45
CA ALA A 332 -24.89 -26.76 6.27
C ALA A 332 -23.82 -25.93 6.99
N ASP A 333 -22.59 -26.47 7.05
CA ASP A 333 -21.47 -25.83 7.76
C ASP A 333 -20.32 -25.42 6.81
N TRP A 334 -19.59 -24.38 7.18
CA TRP A 334 -18.27 -24.13 6.61
C TRP A 334 -17.26 -25.16 7.12
N VAL A 335 -16.31 -25.57 6.31
CA VAL A 335 -15.27 -26.55 6.67
C VAL A 335 -13.90 -25.89 6.62
N ARG A 336 -13.17 -25.93 7.75
CA ARG A 336 -11.75 -25.56 7.78
C ARG A 336 -10.97 -26.57 6.96
N THR A 337 -10.46 -26.13 5.82
CA THR A 337 -9.84 -26.99 4.82
C THR A 337 -8.36 -26.69 4.73
N LYS A 338 -7.56 -27.75 4.67
CA LYS A 338 -6.11 -27.65 4.49
C LYS A 338 -5.80 -27.33 3.04
N SER A 339 -4.88 -26.40 2.82
CA SER A 339 -4.35 -26.06 1.51
C SER A 339 -3.81 -27.27 0.76
N SER A 340 -4.06 -27.33 -0.54
CA SER A 340 -3.57 -28.35 -1.47
C SER A 340 -3.25 -27.73 -2.82
N ILE A 341 -2.56 -28.47 -3.70
CA ILE A 341 -2.20 -28.01 -5.06
C ILE A 341 -3.45 -27.63 -5.88
N GLU A 342 -4.59 -28.27 -5.62
CA GLU A 342 -5.85 -28.02 -6.34
C GLU A 342 -6.70 -26.94 -5.66
N ALA A 343 -6.41 -26.63 -4.40
CA ALA A 343 -7.19 -25.72 -3.57
C ALA A 343 -6.26 -25.00 -2.58
N GLU A 344 -5.54 -24.01 -3.10
CA GLU A 344 -4.59 -23.23 -2.31
C GLU A 344 -5.31 -22.19 -1.44
N ASP A 345 -4.86 -22.09 -0.19
CA ASP A 345 -5.15 -21.00 0.74
C ASP A 345 -4.58 -19.67 0.22
N HIS A 346 -5.11 -18.55 0.70
CA HIS A 346 -4.54 -17.26 0.35
C HIS A 346 -3.31 -16.95 1.20
N THR A 347 -3.28 -17.34 2.48
CA THR A 347 -2.20 -17.04 3.43
C THR A 347 -0.81 -17.35 2.84
N LEU A 348 -0.60 -18.59 2.38
CA LEU A 348 0.67 -19.13 1.90
C LEU A 348 0.72 -19.39 0.39
N LEU A 349 -0.43 -19.39 -0.32
CA LEU A 349 -0.53 -19.67 -1.76
C LEU A 349 0.23 -20.92 -2.21
N GLY A 350 0.11 -22.01 -1.45
CA GLY A 350 0.79 -23.26 -1.80
C GLY A 350 2.33 -23.20 -1.77
N ARG A 351 2.96 -22.07 -1.42
CA ARG A 351 4.43 -21.93 -1.27
C ARG A 351 4.99 -22.92 -0.25
N CYS A 352 4.14 -23.35 0.67
CA CYS A 352 4.43 -24.31 1.71
C CYS A 352 3.65 -25.60 1.48
N ARG A 353 4.33 -26.63 0.98
CA ARG A 353 3.74 -27.97 0.84
C ARG A 353 3.23 -28.44 2.21
N ASP A 354 1.95 -28.79 2.29
CA ASP A 354 1.28 -29.29 3.50
C ASP A 354 1.03 -28.29 4.65
N ALA A 355 1.02 -26.99 4.39
CA ALA A 355 0.63 -25.94 5.35
C ALA A 355 -0.39 -24.98 4.73
N GLY A 356 -1.02 -24.13 5.55
CA GLY A 356 -2.07 -23.20 5.09
C GLY A 356 -3.47 -23.77 5.25
N TYR A 357 -4.40 -22.94 5.69
CA TYR A 357 -5.80 -23.28 5.88
C TYR A 357 -6.72 -22.14 5.47
N PHE A 358 -7.93 -22.50 5.06
CA PHE A 358 -9.00 -21.56 4.73
C PHE A 358 -10.34 -22.14 5.15
N MET A 359 -11.40 -21.33 5.12
CA MET A 359 -12.77 -21.84 5.29
C MET A 359 -13.41 -22.05 3.92
N TYR A 360 -14.03 -23.22 3.76
CA TYR A 360 -14.61 -23.67 2.50
C TYR A 360 -16.08 -24.09 2.67
N PHE A 361 -16.91 -23.72 1.72
CA PHE A 361 -18.27 -24.21 1.60
C PHE A 361 -18.47 -24.89 0.23
N ASN A 362 -18.77 -26.19 0.26
CA ASN A 362 -18.98 -26.99 -0.96
C ASN A 362 -20.34 -26.69 -1.59
N THR A 363 -20.34 -26.31 -2.88
CA THR A 363 -21.56 -26.03 -3.66
C THR A 363 -21.87 -27.06 -4.74
N MET A 364 -21.06 -28.11 -4.88
CA MET A 364 -21.25 -29.19 -5.88
C MET A 364 -22.41 -30.15 -5.54
N THR A 365 -22.77 -30.26 -4.27
CA THR A 365 -23.80 -31.19 -3.78
C THR A 365 -24.75 -30.50 -2.81
N GLY A 366 -25.97 -31.03 -2.66
CA GLY A 366 -27.03 -30.46 -1.82
C GLY A 366 -28.07 -29.68 -2.64
N LYS A 367 -28.94 -28.91 -1.99
CA LYS A 367 -30.03 -28.17 -2.67
C LYS A 367 -29.63 -26.71 -2.92
N PRO A 368 -30.20 -26.06 -3.97
CA PRO A 368 -30.11 -24.61 -4.12
C PRO A 368 -30.65 -23.87 -2.89
N GLU A 369 -30.06 -22.72 -2.59
CA GLU A 369 -30.34 -21.83 -1.44
C GLU A 369 -29.98 -22.38 -0.05
N GLU A 370 -29.54 -23.65 0.07
CA GLU A 370 -28.94 -24.14 1.32
C GLU A 370 -27.75 -23.24 1.69
N SER A 371 -27.71 -22.85 2.96
CA SER A 371 -26.77 -21.86 3.46
C SER A 371 -25.91 -22.37 4.61
N ALA A 372 -24.70 -21.84 4.73
CA ALA A 372 -23.82 -22.02 5.87
C ALA A 372 -23.38 -20.66 6.43
N LEU A 373 -23.48 -20.47 7.75
CA LEU A 373 -23.24 -19.22 8.46
C LEU A 373 -22.10 -19.38 9.47
N LEU A 374 -21.00 -18.68 9.21
CA LEU A 374 -19.85 -18.58 10.11
C LEU A 374 -19.85 -17.21 10.80
N GLU A 375 -20.05 -17.17 12.12
CA GLU A 375 -20.06 -15.94 12.91
C GLU A 375 -18.71 -15.73 13.62
N SER A 376 -18.21 -14.49 13.64
CA SER A 376 -17.09 -14.08 14.50
C SER A 376 -17.40 -14.26 15.99
N ARG A 377 -16.36 -14.17 16.84
CA ARG A 377 -16.57 -13.95 18.29
C ARG A 377 -17.29 -12.63 18.54
N THR A 378 -17.75 -12.39 19.77
CA THR A 378 -18.30 -11.08 20.13
C THR A 378 -17.19 -10.03 20.15
N LEU A 379 -17.40 -8.92 19.44
CA LEU A 379 -16.49 -7.81 19.28
C LEU A 379 -17.02 -6.55 19.98
N TYR A 380 -16.11 -5.68 20.40
CA TYR A 380 -16.40 -4.51 21.22
C TYR A 380 -15.82 -3.26 20.54
N PRO A 381 -16.59 -2.62 19.63
CA PRO A 381 -16.09 -1.45 18.92
C PRO A 381 -15.93 -0.26 19.87
N LYS A 382 -14.87 0.53 19.65
CA LYS A 382 -14.61 1.81 20.33
C LYS A 382 -14.93 3.00 19.43
N ARG A 383 -14.90 2.82 18.11
CA ARG A 383 -15.34 3.78 17.09
C ARG A 383 -16.63 3.30 16.44
N LYS A 384 -17.30 4.17 15.69
CA LYS A 384 -18.60 3.89 15.06
C LYS A 384 -18.51 3.47 13.60
N PHE A 385 -17.29 3.28 13.08
CA PHE A 385 -17.03 2.87 11.72
C PHE A 385 -15.93 1.81 11.73
N GLN A 386 -16.08 0.84 10.85
CA GLN A 386 -15.16 -0.27 10.71
C GLN A 386 -15.00 -0.63 9.23
N CYS A 387 -13.86 -1.24 8.90
CA CYS A 387 -13.63 -1.89 7.64
C CYS A 387 -13.39 -3.38 7.87
N LEU A 388 -14.31 -4.21 7.40
CA LEU A 388 -14.07 -5.65 7.29
C LEU A 388 -13.42 -5.92 5.94
N GLN A 389 -12.20 -6.44 5.96
CA GLN A 389 -11.45 -6.86 4.79
C GLN A 389 -11.17 -8.36 4.87
N PHE A 390 -11.32 -9.08 3.78
CA PHE A 390 -11.01 -10.51 3.69
C PHE A 390 -10.74 -10.91 2.25
N PHE A 391 -10.05 -12.02 2.04
CA PHE A 391 -9.92 -12.62 0.73
C PHE A 391 -11.01 -13.67 0.53
N TYR A 392 -11.59 -13.72 -0.65
CA TYR A 392 -12.60 -14.71 -1.03
C TYR A 392 -12.38 -15.21 -2.45
N LYS A 393 -12.87 -16.41 -2.74
CA LYS A 393 -12.85 -17.03 -4.07
C LYS A 393 -14.12 -17.84 -4.25
N MET A 394 -14.70 -17.83 -5.46
CA MET A 394 -15.86 -18.65 -5.81
C MET A 394 -15.58 -19.46 -7.07
N THR A 395 -15.55 -20.78 -6.94
CA THR A 395 -15.28 -21.73 -8.05
C THR A 395 -16.49 -22.60 -8.40
N GLY A 396 -17.61 -22.34 -7.73
CA GLY A 396 -18.86 -23.07 -7.89
C GLY A 396 -19.80 -22.48 -8.94
N SER A 397 -21.08 -22.45 -8.62
CA SER A 397 -22.13 -21.97 -9.52
C SER A 397 -22.04 -20.46 -9.71
N PRO A 398 -22.34 -19.91 -10.91
CA PRO A 398 -22.51 -18.46 -11.09
C PRO A 398 -23.67 -17.86 -10.26
N LYS A 399 -24.48 -18.71 -9.61
CA LYS A 399 -25.55 -18.29 -8.69
C LYS A 399 -25.14 -18.37 -7.21
N ASP A 400 -23.93 -18.83 -6.91
CA ASP A 400 -23.40 -18.84 -5.55
C ASP A 400 -23.27 -17.39 -5.04
N LYS A 401 -23.52 -17.19 -3.74
CA LYS A 401 -23.44 -15.87 -3.10
C LYS A 401 -22.72 -15.96 -1.76
N LEU A 402 -21.98 -14.91 -1.42
CA LEU A 402 -21.42 -14.69 -0.09
C LEU A 402 -22.05 -13.42 0.49
N VAL A 403 -22.83 -13.58 1.57
CA VAL A 403 -23.57 -12.50 2.21
C VAL A 403 -22.94 -12.15 3.55
N ILE A 404 -22.66 -10.87 3.76
CA ILE A 404 -22.08 -10.37 5.01
C ILE A 404 -23.20 -9.81 5.88
N TRP A 405 -23.23 -10.29 7.13
CA TRP A 405 -24.20 -9.88 8.13
C TRP A 405 -23.53 -9.29 9.35
N VAL A 406 -24.26 -8.45 10.06
CA VAL A 406 -23.92 -7.99 11.41
C VAL A 406 -25.05 -8.37 12.36
N LYS A 407 -24.69 -8.98 13.47
CA LYS A 407 -25.57 -9.34 14.59
C LYS A 407 -25.26 -8.43 15.76
N MET A 408 -26.07 -7.39 15.94
CA MET A 408 -25.91 -6.45 17.06
C MET A 408 -26.52 -7.04 18.33
N ASP A 409 -25.86 -6.82 19.46
CA ASP A 409 -26.35 -7.12 20.80
C ASP A 409 -26.32 -5.82 21.60
N ASP A 410 -27.50 -5.36 22.02
CA ASP A 410 -27.69 -4.09 22.75
C ASP A 410 -27.18 -4.12 24.20
N GLY A 411 -26.57 -5.23 24.63
CA GLY A 411 -26.07 -5.41 25.98
C GLY A 411 -27.06 -6.07 26.93
N THR A 412 -28.33 -6.22 26.52
CA THR A 412 -29.37 -6.90 27.33
C THR A 412 -29.33 -8.43 27.15
N GLY A 413 -28.66 -8.92 26.10
CA GLY A 413 -28.61 -10.35 25.76
C GLY A 413 -29.88 -10.88 25.09
N THR A 414 -30.96 -10.10 25.06
CA THR A 414 -32.29 -10.48 24.57
C THR A 414 -32.59 -10.01 23.14
N VAL A 415 -32.04 -8.87 22.71
CA VAL A 415 -32.29 -8.33 21.37
C VAL A 415 -31.08 -8.59 20.48
N ARG A 416 -31.21 -9.56 19.58
CA ARG A 416 -30.21 -9.84 18.54
C ARG A 416 -30.79 -9.45 17.19
N ARG A 417 -30.40 -8.27 16.68
CA ARG A 417 -30.85 -7.82 15.35
C ARG A 417 -29.79 -8.15 14.31
N MET A 418 -30.13 -9.07 13.41
CA MET A 418 -29.34 -9.31 12.19
C MET A 418 -29.60 -8.19 11.18
N ARG A 419 -28.54 -7.65 10.60
CA ARG A 419 -28.59 -6.68 9.51
C ARG A 419 -27.67 -7.16 8.40
N LYS A 420 -28.22 -7.33 7.20
CA LYS A 420 -27.46 -7.58 5.98
C LYS A 420 -26.65 -6.34 5.64
N ILE A 421 -25.35 -6.48 5.39
CA ILE A 421 -24.46 -5.38 5.03
C ILE A 421 -24.11 -5.42 3.55
N HIS A 422 -23.69 -6.58 3.04
CA HIS A 422 -23.20 -6.70 1.67
C HIS A 422 -23.49 -8.08 1.06
N THR A 423 -23.48 -8.19 -0.26
CA THR A 423 -23.53 -9.47 -0.98
C THR A 423 -22.56 -9.47 -2.14
N PHE A 424 -21.61 -10.40 -2.09
CA PHE A 424 -20.75 -10.75 -3.21
C PHE A 424 -21.44 -11.85 -4.02
N ASN A 425 -21.48 -11.68 -5.34
CA ASN A 425 -22.01 -12.69 -6.26
C ASN A 425 -20.84 -13.40 -6.94
N ALA A 426 -21.03 -14.67 -7.27
CA ALA A 426 -20.04 -15.41 -8.05
C ALA A 426 -19.80 -14.77 -9.43
N ASP A 427 -18.57 -14.91 -9.90
CA ASP A 427 -18.12 -14.49 -11.22
C ASP A 427 -17.39 -15.64 -11.93
N SER A 428 -16.91 -15.37 -13.15
CA SER A 428 -16.23 -16.35 -14.00
C SER A 428 -14.72 -16.40 -13.83
N GLU A 429 -14.12 -15.56 -12.97
CA GLU A 429 -12.66 -15.47 -12.86
C GLU A 429 -12.07 -16.55 -11.96
N HIS A 430 -12.83 -17.01 -10.96
CA HIS A 430 -12.45 -18.13 -10.08
C HIS A 430 -11.10 -17.92 -9.34
N THR A 431 -10.64 -16.68 -9.21
CA THR A 431 -9.42 -16.28 -8.51
C THR A 431 -9.70 -15.75 -7.10
N TRP A 432 -8.65 -15.59 -6.30
CA TRP A 432 -8.75 -14.88 -5.03
C TRP A 432 -8.99 -13.39 -5.26
N LYS A 433 -9.93 -12.82 -4.51
CA LYS A 433 -10.33 -11.41 -4.58
C LYS A 433 -10.38 -10.85 -3.19
N ILE A 434 -10.04 -9.58 -3.05
CA ILE A 434 -10.18 -8.86 -1.79
C ILE A 434 -11.57 -8.23 -1.69
N GLY A 435 -12.29 -8.52 -0.62
CA GLY A 435 -13.56 -7.89 -0.26
C GLY A 435 -13.32 -6.81 0.79
N HIS A 436 -13.94 -5.64 0.61
CA HIS A 436 -13.99 -4.57 1.61
C HIS A 436 -15.44 -4.25 1.93
N VAL A 437 -15.79 -4.29 3.21
CA VAL A 437 -17.17 -4.06 3.66
C VAL A 437 -17.15 -2.97 4.73
N PRO A 438 -17.52 -1.73 4.38
CA PRO A 438 -17.67 -0.66 5.35
C PRO A 438 -18.85 -0.98 6.27
N MET A 439 -18.63 -0.80 7.57
CA MET A 439 -19.64 -1.04 8.59
C MET A 439 -19.73 0.16 9.53
N GLU A 440 -20.96 0.45 9.97
CA GLU A 440 -21.22 1.45 10.98
C GLU A 440 -21.93 0.79 12.16
N VAL A 441 -21.15 0.33 13.14
CA VAL A 441 -21.65 -0.39 14.31
C VAL A 441 -21.02 0.20 15.58
N GLY A 442 -21.85 0.69 16.50
CA GLY A 442 -21.41 1.34 17.74
C GLY A 442 -21.73 0.58 19.02
N VAL A 443 -22.19 -0.68 18.91
CA VAL A 443 -22.50 -1.58 20.04
C VAL A 443 -21.76 -2.89 19.84
N LYS A 444 -21.63 -3.72 20.88
CA LYS A 444 -21.00 -5.04 20.73
C LYS A 444 -21.76 -5.88 19.70
N TYR A 445 -21.03 -6.62 18.86
CA TYR A 445 -21.63 -7.32 17.73
C TYR A 445 -20.81 -8.55 17.30
N ARG A 446 -21.38 -9.31 16.36
CA ARG A 446 -20.65 -10.29 15.53
C ARG A 446 -20.85 -9.91 14.07
N TYR A 447 -19.79 -9.93 13.26
CA TYR A 447 -19.97 -10.08 11.81
C TYR A 447 -20.11 -11.56 11.47
N ALA A 448 -20.77 -11.88 10.35
CA ALA A 448 -20.96 -13.25 9.90
C ALA A 448 -20.89 -13.38 8.38
N PHE A 449 -20.32 -14.50 7.92
CA PHE A 449 -20.25 -14.91 6.53
C PHE A 449 -21.32 -15.98 6.26
N GLN A 450 -22.32 -15.64 5.46
CA GLN A 450 -23.28 -16.60 4.94
C GLN A 450 -22.87 -16.99 3.51
N ALA A 451 -22.46 -18.24 3.32
CA ALA A 451 -22.41 -18.83 1.98
C ALA A 451 -23.81 -19.30 1.59
N VAL A 452 -24.25 -19.02 0.37
CA VAL A 452 -25.53 -19.47 -0.19
C VAL A 452 -25.26 -20.24 -1.47
N ARG A 453 -25.73 -21.50 -1.50
CA ARG A 453 -25.57 -22.36 -2.67
C ARG A 453 -26.45 -21.92 -3.83
N GLY A 454 -25.86 -21.81 -5.00
CA GLY A 454 -26.52 -21.61 -6.29
C GLY A 454 -27.05 -22.91 -6.88
N ASP A 455 -26.90 -23.09 -8.20
CA ASP A 455 -27.30 -24.30 -8.91
C ASP A 455 -26.17 -25.35 -8.88
N PRO A 456 -26.33 -26.45 -8.13
CA PRO A 456 -25.28 -27.47 -7.98
C PRO A 456 -24.94 -28.17 -9.30
N SER A 457 -25.89 -28.26 -10.24
CA SER A 457 -25.64 -28.86 -11.56
C SER A 457 -24.66 -28.07 -12.42
N LYS A 458 -24.38 -26.82 -12.03
CA LYS A 458 -23.43 -25.91 -12.65
C LYS A 458 -22.30 -25.50 -11.71
N SER A 459 -22.11 -26.23 -10.60
CA SER A 459 -21.00 -25.99 -9.67
C SER A 459 -19.89 -27.00 -9.88
N SER A 460 -18.66 -26.50 -9.99
CA SER A 460 -17.42 -27.29 -10.03
C SER A 460 -16.61 -27.19 -8.74
N GLY A 461 -17.12 -26.53 -7.71
CA GLY A 461 -16.35 -26.25 -6.51
C GLY A 461 -17.17 -25.62 -5.39
N GLY A 462 -16.79 -24.43 -4.94
CA GLY A 462 -17.42 -23.81 -3.79
C GLY A 462 -17.00 -22.38 -3.50
N ILE A 463 -17.29 -21.95 -2.27
CA ILE A 463 -16.98 -20.61 -1.77
C ILE A 463 -15.86 -20.72 -0.72
N TYR A 464 -14.85 -19.87 -0.86
CA TYR A 464 -13.65 -19.84 -0.04
C TYR A 464 -13.55 -18.47 0.63
N ILE A 465 -13.14 -18.44 1.90
CA ILE A 465 -12.73 -17.21 2.59
C ILE A 465 -11.44 -17.44 3.36
N ASP A 466 -10.58 -16.42 3.41
CA ASP A 466 -9.29 -16.44 4.10
C ASP A 466 -8.83 -15.01 4.45
N ASP A 467 -7.76 -14.88 5.25
CA ASP A 467 -7.07 -13.61 5.55
C ASP A 467 -8.02 -12.47 5.97
N ILE A 468 -8.88 -12.75 6.95
CA ILE A 468 -9.83 -11.80 7.49
C ILE A 468 -9.11 -10.81 8.40
N SER A 469 -9.42 -9.53 8.23
CA SER A 469 -9.02 -8.45 9.14
C SER A 469 -10.20 -7.50 9.33
N LEU A 470 -10.39 -7.06 10.56
CA LEU A 470 -11.42 -6.10 10.91
C LEU A 470 -10.79 -4.98 11.73
N THR A 471 -10.80 -3.78 11.16
CA THR A 471 -10.27 -2.59 11.78
C THR A 471 -11.34 -1.53 11.97
N GLU A 472 -11.16 -0.66 12.95
CA GLU A 472 -11.97 0.53 13.16
C GLU A 472 -11.46 1.70 12.30
N THR A 473 -11.26 1.44 11.02
CA THR A 473 -10.81 2.40 10.01
C THR A 473 -11.86 2.51 8.90
N ARG A 474 -11.73 3.50 8.02
CA ARG A 474 -12.52 3.54 6.78
C ARG A 474 -12.01 2.48 5.82
N CYS A 475 -12.91 1.92 5.00
CA CYS A 475 -12.50 1.12 3.85
C CYS A 475 -12.01 2.03 2.73
N PRO A 476 -11.11 1.54 1.86
CA PRO A 476 -10.73 2.27 0.65
C PRO A 476 -11.96 2.48 -0.25
N ASN A 477 -12.05 3.66 -0.86
CA ASN A 477 -13.14 4.06 -1.74
C ASN A 477 -13.09 3.32 -3.08
N ALA A 478 -11.88 3.12 -3.62
CA ALA A 478 -11.65 2.32 -4.81
C ALA A 478 -10.50 1.33 -4.60
N VAL A 479 -10.64 0.16 -5.23
CA VAL A 479 -9.66 -0.91 -5.23
C VAL A 479 -9.43 -1.34 -6.66
N TRP A 480 -8.17 -1.34 -7.09
CA TRP A 480 -7.76 -1.81 -8.39
C TRP A 480 -6.79 -2.99 -8.23
N THR A 481 -7.19 -4.15 -8.77
CA THR A 481 -6.35 -5.34 -8.84
C THR A 481 -5.83 -5.50 -10.26
N ILE A 482 -4.52 -5.71 -10.38
CA ILE A 482 -3.86 -5.98 -11.67
C ILE A 482 -3.28 -7.38 -11.59
N HIS A 483 -3.83 -8.27 -12.41
CA HIS A 483 -3.41 -9.66 -12.48
C HIS A 483 -2.16 -9.83 -13.34
N ASN A 484 -1.39 -10.87 -13.02
CA ASN A 484 -0.17 -11.27 -13.74
C ASN A 484 0.90 -10.17 -13.81
N PHE A 485 1.09 -9.42 -12.73
CA PHE A 485 1.93 -8.22 -12.75
C PHE A 485 3.42 -8.53 -12.92
N SER A 486 3.91 -9.68 -12.46
CA SER A 486 5.29 -10.12 -12.69
C SER A 486 5.57 -10.27 -14.19
N ARG A 487 4.65 -10.84 -14.95
CA ARG A 487 4.78 -10.95 -16.41
C ARG A 487 4.74 -9.58 -17.09
N ILE A 488 3.94 -8.65 -16.57
CA ILE A 488 3.94 -7.26 -17.04
C ILE A 488 5.32 -6.65 -16.83
N LEU A 489 5.91 -6.80 -15.64
CA LEU A 489 7.25 -6.28 -15.34
C LEU A 489 8.35 -6.87 -16.24
N GLU A 490 8.23 -8.13 -16.65
CA GLU A 490 9.19 -8.78 -17.55
C GLU A 490 9.17 -8.23 -18.98
N THR A 491 8.01 -7.74 -19.43
CA THR A 491 7.80 -7.31 -20.82
C THR A 491 7.69 -5.80 -20.99
N ALA A 492 7.47 -5.06 -19.90
CA ALA A 492 7.31 -3.62 -19.92
C ALA A 492 8.60 -2.88 -20.26
N ASP A 493 8.45 -1.79 -20.99
CA ASP A 493 9.48 -0.80 -21.25
C ASP A 493 9.08 0.57 -20.67
N ASN A 494 9.92 1.59 -20.86
CA ASN A 494 9.67 2.95 -20.34
C ASN A 494 8.44 3.66 -20.94
N ASN A 495 7.85 3.11 -22.01
CA ASN A 495 6.66 3.64 -22.68
C ASN A 495 5.40 2.87 -22.32
N THR A 496 5.54 1.72 -21.66
CA THR A 496 4.42 0.89 -21.25
C THR A 496 3.63 1.61 -20.16
N VAL A 497 2.33 1.80 -20.40
CA VAL A 497 1.38 2.38 -19.44
C VAL A 497 0.20 1.46 -19.26
N ILE A 498 -0.35 1.45 -18.05
CA ILE A 498 -1.60 0.75 -17.72
C ILE A 498 -2.48 1.75 -16.99
N ASP A 499 -3.66 2.01 -17.54
CA ASP A 499 -4.64 2.90 -16.93
C ASP A 499 -5.70 2.08 -16.19
N SER A 500 -6.07 2.53 -15.00
CA SER A 500 -7.16 1.94 -14.24
C SER A 500 -8.50 2.16 -14.93
N PRO A 501 -9.53 1.38 -14.56
CA PRO A 501 -10.92 1.79 -14.79
C PRO A 501 -11.20 3.16 -14.15
N ARG A 502 -12.28 3.80 -14.60
CA ARG A 502 -12.79 5.02 -13.97
C ARG A 502 -13.47 4.68 -12.64
N PHE A 503 -13.06 5.37 -11.58
CA PHE A 503 -13.68 5.33 -10.26
C PHE A 503 -14.41 6.64 -9.97
N TYR A 504 -15.21 6.65 -8.91
CA TYR A 504 -15.91 7.84 -8.43
C TYR A 504 -15.61 8.08 -6.95
N SER A 505 -15.35 9.33 -6.60
CA SER A 505 -15.18 9.74 -5.20
C SER A 505 -16.52 9.76 -4.48
N PRO A 506 -16.53 9.76 -3.13
CA PRO A 506 -17.76 9.96 -2.37
C PRO A 506 -18.53 11.23 -2.75
N GLU A 507 -17.84 12.28 -3.21
CA GLU A 507 -18.46 13.53 -3.70
C GLU A 507 -19.02 13.42 -5.13
N GLY A 508 -18.51 12.47 -5.94
CA GLY A 508 -18.97 12.24 -7.31
C GLY A 508 -17.97 12.59 -8.41
N TYR A 509 -16.77 13.10 -8.09
CA TYR A 509 -15.69 13.32 -9.09
C TYR A 509 -15.23 11.98 -9.68
N GLY A 510 -15.15 11.90 -11.00
CA GLY A 510 -14.53 10.78 -11.69
C GLY A 510 -12.99 10.88 -11.65
N TYR A 511 -12.31 9.77 -11.37
CA TYR A 511 -10.85 9.71 -11.33
C TYR A 511 -10.31 8.34 -11.74
N GLY A 512 -9.00 8.27 -11.96
CA GLY A 512 -8.27 7.04 -12.24
C GLY A 512 -6.79 7.16 -11.88
N VAL A 513 -6.07 6.05 -12.01
CA VAL A 513 -4.63 5.96 -11.79
C VAL A 513 -3.97 5.34 -13.01
N ARG A 514 -2.85 5.94 -13.42
CA ARG A 514 -1.94 5.42 -14.43
C ARG A 514 -0.73 4.79 -13.77
N ILE A 515 -0.35 3.61 -14.22
CA ILE A 515 0.89 2.94 -13.82
C ILE A 515 1.85 2.93 -14.99
N LYS A 516 3.10 3.25 -14.68
CA LYS A 516 4.27 2.90 -15.50
C LYS A 516 4.99 1.75 -14.82
N PRO A 517 4.84 0.50 -15.28
CA PRO A 517 5.48 -0.66 -14.64
C PRO A 517 7.00 -0.47 -14.53
N LEU A 518 7.60 0.17 -15.54
CA LEU A 518 8.97 0.69 -15.53
C LEU A 518 8.94 2.21 -15.72
N SER A 519 9.24 2.97 -14.66
CA SER A 519 9.08 4.44 -14.64
C SER A 519 10.21 5.21 -15.36
N GLY A 520 11.30 4.53 -15.72
CA GLY A 520 12.53 5.14 -16.24
C GLY A 520 13.46 5.70 -15.17
N PHE A 521 13.03 5.74 -13.90
CA PHE A 521 13.88 6.06 -12.76
C PHE A 521 14.52 4.80 -12.15
N SER A 522 15.76 4.93 -11.68
CA SER A 522 16.47 3.90 -10.94
C SER A 522 17.47 4.51 -9.97
N ASP A 523 17.68 3.84 -8.84
CA ASP A 523 18.73 4.15 -7.88
C ASP A 523 19.56 2.89 -7.56
N TYR A 524 20.31 2.92 -6.44
CA TYR A 524 21.11 1.78 -5.97
C TYR A 524 20.29 0.50 -5.70
N THR A 525 18.98 0.60 -5.51
CA THR A 525 18.07 -0.54 -5.33
C THR A 525 17.51 -1.09 -6.64
N GLY A 526 17.79 -0.43 -7.76
CA GLY A 526 17.36 -0.81 -9.10
C GLY A 526 16.15 -0.02 -9.59
N SER A 527 15.29 -0.69 -10.34
CA SER A 527 14.17 -0.06 -11.06
C SER A 527 12.93 0.15 -10.20
N TYR A 528 12.07 1.06 -10.65
CA TYR A 528 10.83 1.44 -9.97
C TYR A 528 9.61 1.29 -10.86
N THR A 529 8.47 1.06 -10.21
CA THR A 529 7.13 1.25 -10.79
C THR A 529 6.61 2.61 -10.34
N GLY A 530 6.12 3.41 -11.29
CA GLY A 530 5.55 4.74 -11.04
C GLY A 530 4.03 4.74 -11.10
N LEU A 531 3.39 5.53 -10.23
CA LEU A 531 1.93 5.67 -10.13
C LEU A 531 1.54 7.14 -10.24
N TYR A 532 0.50 7.43 -11.02
CA TYR A 532 0.06 8.80 -11.33
C TYR A 532 -1.46 8.92 -11.31
N PHE A 533 -1.99 9.77 -10.44
CA PHE A 533 -3.42 10.07 -10.31
C PHE A 533 -3.88 11.06 -11.39
N HIS A 534 -5.11 10.91 -11.87
CA HIS A 534 -5.75 11.86 -12.77
C HIS A 534 -7.26 11.95 -12.55
N LEU A 535 -7.84 13.10 -12.89
CA LEU A 535 -9.29 13.25 -12.98
C LEU A 535 -9.79 12.77 -14.35
N THR A 536 -11.02 12.26 -14.37
CA THR A 536 -11.69 11.79 -15.59
C THR A 536 -13.06 12.42 -15.71
N SER A 537 -13.52 12.71 -16.92
CA SER A 537 -14.89 13.17 -17.12
C SER A 537 -15.89 12.09 -16.73
N GLY A 538 -16.96 12.47 -16.04
CA GLY A 538 -18.00 11.58 -15.52
C GLY A 538 -19.41 12.14 -15.69
N GLU A 539 -20.40 11.30 -15.38
CA GLU A 539 -21.82 11.68 -15.45
C GLU A 539 -22.22 12.78 -14.46
N ASN A 540 -21.45 12.96 -13.37
CA ASN A 540 -21.73 13.93 -12.32
C ASN A 540 -21.14 15.33 -12.60
N ASP A 541 -20.30 15.48 -13.63
CA ASP A 541 -19.46 16.65 -13.85
C ASP A 541 -20.22 17.99 -13.85
N VAL A 542 -21.48 17.99 -14.30
CA VAL A 542 -22.32 19.19 -14.40
C VAL A 542 -22.71 19.80 -13.06
N VAL A 543 -22.73 19.00 -11.99
CA VAL A 543 -23.04 19.46 -10.62
C VAL A 543 -21.78 19.60 -9.75
N MET A 544 -20.64 19.11 -10.24
CA MET A 544 -19.36 19.21 -9.53
C MET A 544 -18.81 20.65 -9.61
N LYS A 545 -18.02 21.02 -8.60
CA LYS A 545 -17.31 22.30 -8.58
C LYS A 545 -15.94 22.14 -9.24
N TRP A 546 -15.59 23.09 -10.10
CA TRP A 546 -14.32 23.09 -10.82
C TRP A 546 -13.61 24.45 -10.66
N PRO A 547 -12.27 24.49 -10.56
CA PRO A 547 -11.37 23.33 -10.43
C PRO A 547 -11.60 22.56 -9.12
N ALA A 548 -11.33 21.25 -9.14
CA ALA A 548 -11.56 20.34 -8.02
C ALA A 548 -10.46 20.50 -6.97
N VAL A 549 -10.46 21.57 -6.18
CA VAL A 549 -9.38 21.91 -5.22
C VAL A 549 -9.58 21.35 -3.83
N ASN A 550 -8.51 21.21 -3.05
CA ASN A 550 -8.50 20.76 -1.65
C ASN A 550 -8.94 19.31 -1.44
N ARG A 551 -8.85 18.47 -2.48
CA ARG A 551 -9.11 17.04 -2.36
C ARG A 551 -7.78 16.30 -2.35
N GLN A 552 -7.58 15.42 -1.38
CA GLN A 552 -6.40 14.58 -1.32
C GLN A 552 -6.66 13.27 -2.05
N ALA A 553 -5.81 12.98 -3.03
CA ALA A 553 -5.70 11.68 -3.65
C ALA A 553 -4.66 10.86 -2.89
N THR A 554 -5.04 9.73 -2.31
CA THR A 554 -4.15 8.80 -1.60
C THR A 554 -4.06 7.51 -2.38
N LEU A 555 -2.85 7.16 -2.80
CA LEU A 555 -2.54 5.93 -3.51
C LEU A 555 -1.80 5.01 -2.56
N VAL A 556 -2.27 3.77 -2.42
CA VAL A 556 -1.63 2.75 -1.57
C VAL A 556 -1.42 1.49 -2.38
N VAL A 557 -0.18 1.08 -2.60
CA VAL A 557 0.14 -0.26 -3.09
C VAL A 557 0.18 -1.19 -1.87
N MET A 558 -0.67 -2.20 -1.85
CA MET A 558 -0.92 -3.03 -0.66
C MET A 558 0.16 -4.10 -0.49
N ASP A 559 0.80 -4.15 0.67
CA ASP A 559 1.52 -5.34 1.14
C ASP A 559 0.47 -6.36 1.63
N GLN A 560 0.32 -7.49 0.94
CA GLN A 560 -0.76 -8.45 1.16
C GLN A 560 -0.43 -9.48 2.25
N ASP A 561 0.29 -9.05 3.29
CA ASP A 561 0.57 -9.87 4.46
C ASP A 561 -0.76 -10.29 5.13
N PRO A 562 -0.92 -11.58 5.50
CA PRO A 562 -2.11 -12.06 6.20
C PRO A 562 -2.30 -11.37 7.57
N ASP A 563 -1.20 -10.94 8.21
CA ASP A 563 -1.22 -10.16 9.43
C ASP A 563 -1.22 -8.66 9.11
N ILE A 564 -2.34 -7.99 9.36
CA ILE A 564 -2.48 -6.56 9.05
C ILE A 564 -1.50 -5.70 9.84
N LEU A 565 -1.03 -6.18 11.00
CA LEU A 565 -0.02 -5.49 11.81
C LEU A 565 1.38 -5.55 11.20
N LEU A 566 1.64 -6.50 10.31
CA LEU A 566 2.93 -6.69 9.63
C LEU A 566 2.98 -6.07 8.23
N ARG A 567 1.84 -5.59 7.71
CA ARG A 567 1.79 -4.91 6.42
C ARG A 567 2.63 -3.64 6.45
N MET A 568 3.49 -3.51 5.46
CA MET A 568 4.27 -2.30 5.21
C MET A 568 3.95 -1.79 3.81
N SER A 569 2.70 -1.40 3.59
CA SER A 569 2.18 -0.92 2.30
C SER A 569 2.80 0.42 1.91
N SER A 570 3.18 0.59 0.65
CA SER A 570 3.69 1.87 0.13
C SER A 570 2.52 2.83 -0.09
N ALA A 571 2.59 4.01 0.50
CA ALA A 571 1.56 5.04 0.39
C ALA A 571 2.15 6.39 0.01
N ARG A 572 1.47 7.09 -0.91
CA ARG A 572 1.73 8.49 -1.26
C ARG A 572 0.42 9.22 -1.44
N SER A 573 0.43 10.52 -1.14
CA SER A 573 -0.74 11.38 -1.30
C SER A 573 -0.35 12.68 -1.97
N LEU A 574 -1.25 13.19 -2.82
CA LEU A 574 -1.19 14.55 -3.36
C LEU A 574 -2.50 15.24 -3.09
N THR A 575 -2.49 16.57 -2.99
CA THR A 575 -3.71 17.36 -2.83
C THR A 575 -3.88 18.27 -4.02
N THR A 576 -5.09 18.28 -4.59
CA THR A 576 -5.42 19.12 -5.74
C THR A 576 -5.47 20.59 -5.33
N ASP A 577 -4.96 21.46 -6.19
CA ASP A 577 -4.74 22.89 -5.91
C ASP A 577 -5.11 23.77 -7.10
N MET A 578 -4.71 25.04 -7.06
CA MET A 578 -4.97 26.01 -8.13
C MET A 578 -3.85 26.08 -9.18
N ARG A 579 -2.99 25.06 -9.29
CA ARG A 579 -1.89 25.07 -10.27
C ARG A 579 -2.42 25.13 -11.70
N THR A 580 -1.66 25.80 -12.56
CA THR A 580 -2.00 25.99 -13.97
C THR A 580 -0.96 25.34 -14.88
N THR A 581 -1.40 24.87 -16.04
CA THR A 581 -0.52 24.47 -17.15
C THR A 581 0.21 25.69 -17.71
N PRO A 582 1.28 25.51 -18.52
CA PRO A 582 1.96 26.62 -19.20
C PRO A 582 1.03 27.48 -20.08
N ASP A 583 -0.06 26.90 -20.58
CA ASP A 583 -1.07 27.58 -21.39
C ASP A 583 -2.11 28.38 -20.54
N GLY A 584 -1.99 28.33 -19.21
CA GLY A 584 -2.82 29.10 -18.27
C GLY A 584 -4.13 28.41 -17.86
N GLU A 585 -4.35 27.15 -18.25
CA GLU A 585 -5.52 26.37 -17.82
C GLU A 585 -5.28 25.73 -16.46
N PHE A 586 -6.31 25.61 -15.61
CA PHE A 586 -6.16 24.92 -14.33
C PHE A 586 -6.00 23.41 -14.55
N VAL A 587 -4.97 22.82 -13.94
CA VAL A 587 -4.67 21.37 -14.07
C VAL A 587 -5.83 20.50 -13.60
N TRP A 588 -6.49 20.92 -12.51
CA TRP A 588 -7.60 20.21 -11.89
C TRP A 588 -8.98 20.73 -12.32
N ASP A 589 -9.08 21.39 -13.48
CA ASP A 589 -10.37 21.79 -14.08
C ASP A 589 -11.12 20.59 -14.67
N LEU A 590 -12.33 20.84 -15.17
CA LEU A 590 -13.20 19.84 -15.79
C LEU A 590 -12.45 19.07 -16.91
N PRO A 591 -12.29 17.73 -16.82
CA PRO A 591 -11.50 16.97 -17.80
C PRO A 591 -12.02 17.07 -19.23
N SER A 592 -13.31 17.28 -19.47
CA SER A 592 -13.82 17.50 -20.83
C SER A 592 -13.37 18.82 -21.46
N LYS A 593 -12.85 19.75 -20.65
CA LYS A 593 -12.32 21.05 -21.08
C LYS A 593 -10.80 21.00 -21.24
N VAL A 594 -10.09 20.48 -20.23
CA VAL A 594 -8.61 20.54 -20.16
C VAL A 594 -7.93 19.19 -20.46
N GLY A 595 -8.70 18.11 -20.51
CA GLY A 595 -8.20 16.75 -20.69
C GLY A 595 -8.21 16.27 -22.14
N LYS A 596 -7.67 15.07 -22.34
CA LYS A 596 -7.60 14.39 -23.64
C LYS A 596 -8.57 13.21 -23.67
N TYR A 597 -9.28 13.05 -24.78
CA TYR A 597 -10.21 11.93 -24.93
C TYR A 597 -9.47 10.59 -24.95
N ASP A 598 -9.91 9.64 -24.13
CA ASP A 598 -9.47 8.26 -24.12
C ASP A 598 -10.62 7.33 -24.49
N SER A 599 -10.44 6.60 -25.60
CA SER A 599 -11.40 5.65 -26.14
C SER A 599 -11.60 4.42 -25.26
N SER A 600 -10.61 4.02 -24.45
CA SER A 600 -10.68 2.85 -23.58
C SER A 600 -11.71 3.00 -22.45
N CYS A 601 -11.89 4.21 -21.92
CA CYS A 601 -12.92 4.54 -20.94
C CYS A 601 -14.11 5.29 -21.53
N SER A 602 -14.05 5.67 -22.82
CA SER A 602 -14.99 6.62 -23.44
C SER A 602 -15.18 7.89 -22.59
N CYS A 603 -14.06 8.45 -22.13
CA CYS A 603 -14.00 9.56 -21.19
C CYS A 603 -12.82 10.49 -21.53
N TYR A 604 -12.87 11.74 -21.09
CA TYR A 604 -11.72 12.64 -21.12
C TYR A 604 -10.88 12.45 -19.86
N ARG A 605 -9.57 12.33 -20.01
CA ARG A 605 -8.60 12.23 -18.91
C ARG A 605 -7.82 13.53 -18.79
N GLY A 606 -7.77 14.09 -17.58
CA GLY A 606 -6.85 15.19 -17.26
C GLY A 606 -5.39 14.74 -17.27
N GLU A 607 -4.49 15.66 -16.92
CA GLU A 607 -3.07 15.31 -16.74
C GLU A 607 -2.89 14.30 -15.59
N SER A 608 -1.87 13.43 -15.72
CA SER A 608 -1.55 12.41 -14.72
C SER A 608 -0.38 12.87 -13.85
N TRP A 609 -0.61 13.01 -12.54
CA TRP A 609 0.35 13.53 -11.57
C TRP A 609 0.68 12.50 -10.50
N GLY A 610 1.94 12.34 -10.15
CA GLY A 610 2.36 11.33 -9.19
C GLY A 610 3.87 11.20 -9.08
N TRP A 611 4.35 9.96 -9.00
CA TRP A 611 5.71 9.65 -8.60
C TRP A 611 6.34 8.58 -9.48
N ARG A 612 7.48 8.87 -10.10
CA ARG A 612 8.30 7.87 -10.82
C ARG A 612 8.93 6.83 -9.89
N ASN A 613 9.19 7.19 -8.64
CA ASN A 613 9.88 6.36 -7.66
C ASN A 613 8.92 5.74 -6.61
N PHE A 614 7.65 5.49 -6.98
CA PHE A 614 6.59 5.09 -6.05
C PHE A 614 6.88 3.79 -5.30
N ILE A 615 7.28 2.72 -6.00
CA ILE A 615 7.63 1.44 -5.38
C ILE A 615 8.80 0.76 -6.09
N LYS A 616 9.77 0.31 -5.30
CA LYS A 616 10.95 -0.42 -5.77
C LYS A 616 10.52 -1.77 -6.34
N HIS A 617 11.08 -2.15 -7.49
CA HIS A 617 10.94 -3.53 -7.98
C HIS A 617 11.53 -4.55 -6.99
N PHE A 618 12.54 -4.14 -6.22
CA PHE A 618 13.09 -4.93 -5.13
C PHE A 618 12.03 -5.22 -4.04
N ASP A 619 11.30 -4.20 -3.58
CA ASP A 619 10.24 -4.36 -2.57
C ASP A 619 9.08 -5.19 -3.11
N LEU A 620 8.67 -4.96 -4.36
CA LEU A 620 7.61 -5.74 -5.04
C LEU A 620 7.85 -7.25 -4.99
N ARG A 621 9.12 -7.67 -5.10
CA ARG A 621 9.51 -9.09 -5.13
C ARG A 621 9.77 -9.69 -3.75
N ARG A 622 10.26 -8.88 -2.79
CA ARG A 622 10.69 -9.40 -1.48
C ARG A 622 9.55 -9.52 -0.47
N ARG A 623 8.53 -8.66 -0.55
CA ARG A 623 7.37 -8.64 0.36
C ARG A 623 6.14 -9.26 -0.30
N ASN A 624 4.96 -9.12 0.30
CA ASN A 624 3.71 -9.67 -0.23
C ASN A 624 2.97 -8.69 -1.15
N TYR A 625 3.68 -7.80 -1.84
CA TYR A 625 3.06 -6.89 -2.81
C TYR A 625 2.50 -7.62 -4.04
N LEU A 626 3.24 -8.62 -4.53
CA LEU A 626 2.83 -9.52 -5.61
C LEU A 626 2.47 -10.89 -5.02
N LYS A 627 1.20 -11.02 -4.62
CA LYS A 627 0.62 -12.25 -4.07
C LYS A 627 -0.40 -12.78 -5.08
N ASN A 628 -0.29 -14.05 -5.45
CA ASN A 628 -1.03 -14.66 -6.57
C ASN A 628 -0.74 -13.97 -7.93
N ASP A 629 0.45 -13.36 -8.04
CA ASP A 629 0.83 -12.46 -9.13
C ASP A 629 -0.12 -11.25 -9.32
N ASP A 630 -0.87 -10.92 -8.28
CA ASP A 630 -1.79 -9.80 -8.25
C ASP A 630 -1.13 -8.62 -7.53
N LEU A 631 -1.18 -7.44 -8.15
CA LEU A 631 -0.86 -6.15 -7.52
C LEU A 631 -2.18 -5.48 -7.13
N ILE A 632 -2.35 -5.14 -5.85
CA ILE A 632 -3.56 -4.48 -5.34
C ILE A 632 -3.24 -3.04 -4.96
N ILE A 633 -4.02 -2.11 -5.49
CA ILE A 633 -3.88 -0.68 -5.27
C ILE A 633 -5.17 -0.13 -4.70
N PHE A 634 -5.08 0.56 -3.57
CA PHE A 634 -6.16 1.35 -3.01
C PHE A 634 -6.03 2.80 -3.45
N ILE A 635 -7.17 3.40 -3.79
CA ILE A 635 -7.24 4.75 -4.34
C ILE A 635 -8.37 5.46 -3.61
N ASP A 636 -8.00 6.53 -2.90
CA ASP A 636 -8.93 7.41 -2.20
C ASP A 636 -8.84 8.82 -2.77
N PHE A 637 -9.97 9.53 -2.84
CA PHE A 637 -10.03 10.93 -3.25
C PHE A 637 -11.07 11.66 -2.38
N GLU A 638 -10.59 12.41 -1.38
CA GLU A 638 -11.42 12.94 -0.30
C GLU A 638 -11.19 14.44 -0.05
N ASP A 639 -12.25 15.16 0.32
CA ASP A 639 -12.20 16.60 0.64
C ASP A 639 -11.53 16.87 2.00
N LEU A 640 -10.43 17.63 1.98
CA LEU A 640 -9.71 18.07 3.18
C LEU A 640 -10.09 19.47 3.66
N SER A 641 -11.13 20.09 3.08
CA SER A 641 -11.51 21.48 3.43
C SER A 641 -11.77 21.70 4.93
N SER A 642 -12.14 20.65 5.67
CA SER A 642 -12.31 20.70 7.13
C SER A 642 -11.00 20.98 7.90
N LEU A 643 -9.85 20.58 7.36
CA LEU A 643 -8.52 20.77 7.96
C LEU A 643 -7.94 22.18 7.72
N MET A 644 -8.57 22.98 6.85
CA MET A 644 -8.14 24.37 6.62
C MET A 644 -8.60 25.33 7.73
N LYS A 645 -9.58 24.96 8.56
CA LYS A 645 -10.24 25.85 9.53
C LYS A 645 -10.26 25.25 10.94
N GLN A 646 -9.11 24.90 11.51
CA GLN A 646 -9.04 24.74 12.96
C GLN A 646 -9.02 26.12 13.61
N LYS A 647 -10.22 26.68 13.87
CA LYS A 647 -10.36 27.91 14.67
C LYS A 647 -9.95 27.59 16.11
N PHE A 648 -8.73 27.93 16.50
CA PHE A 648 -8.39 27.99 17.92
C PHE A 648 -9.17 29.14 18.58
N PRO A 649 -9.78 28.94 19.76
CA PRO A 649 -10.34 30.05 20.51
C PRO A 649 -9.23 31.06 20.81
N LEU A 650 -9.34 32.26 20.24
CA LEU A 650 -8.41 33.39 20.40
C LEU A 650 -8.07 33.72 21.87
N SER A 651 -8.86 33.26 22.84
CA SER A 651 -8.60 33.41 24.27
C SER A 651 -7.39 32.61 24.79
N GLN A 652 -6.85 31.65 24.04
CA GLN A 652 -5.69 30.84 24.46
C GLN A 652 -4.38 31.19 23.73
N MET A 653 -4.42 31.98 22.65
CA MET A 653 -3.22 32.41 21.92
C MET A 653 -2.36 33.44 22.67
N ASN A 654 -2.96 34.23 23.57
CA ASN A 654 -2.25 35.28 24.32
C ASN A 654 -1.36 34.75 25.48
N LYS A 655 -1.06 33.44 25.50
CA LYS A 655 -0.15 32.80 26.46
C LYS A 655 0.94 31.93 25.80
N MET A 656 0.98 31.87 24.45
CA MET A 656 2.01 31.12 23.70
C MET A 656 3.29 31.93 23.54
#